data_AF-A0A3L8D3K6-F1
#
_entry.id   AF-A0A3L8D3K6-F1
#
_cell.length_a   1.000
_cell.length_b   1.000
_cell.length_c   1.000
_cell.angle_alpha   90.00
_cell.angle_beta   90.00
_cell.angle_gamma   90.00
#
_symmetry.space_group_name_H-M   'P 1'
#
loop_
_entity.id
_entity.type
_entity.pdbx_description
1 polymer ?
#
loop_
_entity_poly.entity_id
_entity_poly.type
_entity_poly.pdbx_seq_one_letter_code
_entity_poly.pdbx_strand_id
1 'polypeptide(L)'
;MKMKISRNYVYYLKTSGVCVTVIGAGWFLYQLRQISRIVRSTVNTDVLNLEQTQAQYIYIDDPRFKNIFMFGKDEDLKESASEKPRSFSRALAQWWKIKNHKLAYKLLHMAQKGETERFKAVTVLNSLSLKDWQYHGLAQMMDAKTAVALARMPDANSRFFLQPPYYHVQYNLHDILEKVHSLLLHLNSLCDNAHLCLTQFLNSKFKDSPRYLIGLFDHDLSSVSHSVESTTVWDNELLKNCVGAICHHSSMEEYSKHLVDAGALPLLIAIEKMCGDDVEVCILLARILSNVSLHSEYLGSIYESGWIGILSRWSRSDDIRLSAQAICALANLDGDENEGAKYPQRIYLLHPSHRAHVATKMDVVFLHGLLGGVFVTWRQRDVDSSAPRAIDDASSKMDYLSTMIDDDRPQEFFKDLARDLHLREWRKIGHDFEVVLDDCPQDMNASASGPFSCRGDDACMEDDLESAPKTRCWPKDWLPMDIPFLRIIGINYDTSLSMWTPFCPIESTKSTIRERSEDLVARLRMANLGQRPLVWVGHSMGGLLIKKMLVEEWKTGDRHDICKNTKAILFYSTPHRGSHVAALKQTTQMLVWPTVEVQELREESPQLLKLNEEFLQMLETYRIDIVSFTETKPTPVTALKFPLQFVSCPSADLGVGEFFQIPQDHLSICKPASRQSFLYQKLLSVLRRHVDSREKANISYLVSLFDKLF
;
A
#
# COMPACT_ATOMS: atom_id res chain seq x y z
N MET A 1 -24.40 -25.92 86.89
CA MET A 1 -23.08 -25.27 87.03
C MET A 1 -21.99 -25.85 86.11
N LYS A 2 -22.02 -27.14 85.72
CA LYS A 2 -20.99 -27.77 84.86
C LYS A 2 -21.01 -27.38 83.35
N MET A 3 -22.15 -26.98 82.78
CA MET A 3 -22.24 -26.58 81.35
C MET A 3 -21.71 -25.17 81.03
N LYS A 4 -21.62 -24.26 82.01
CA LYS A 4 -21.11 -22.89 81.79
C LYS A 4 -19.58 -22.85 81.72
N ILE A 5 -18.91 -23.79 82.38
CA ILE A 5 -17.44 -23.85 82.47
C ILE A 5 -16.83 -24.43 81.18
N SER A 6 -17.44 -25.45 80.56
CA SER A 6 -16.95 -26.02 79.30
C SER A 6 -17.10 -25.07 78.11
N ARG A 7 -18.18 -24.27 78.08
CA ARG A 7 -18.41 -23.29 77.01
C ARG A 7 -17.39 -22.14 77.03
N ASN A 8 -16.96 -21.73 78.23
CA ASN A 8 -15.90 -20.73 78.38
C ASN A 8 -14.53 -21.29 77.96
N TYR A 9 -14.22 -22.56 78.30
CA TYR A 9 -12.97 -23.20 77.87
C TYR A 9 -12.84 -23.30 76.34
N VAL A 10 -13.92 -23.69 75.64
CA VAL A 10 -13.92 -23.75 74.18
C VAL A 10 -13.79 -22.35 73.55
N TYR A 11 -14.36 -21.32 74.18
CA TYR A 11 -14.20 -19.94 73.72
C TYR A 11 -12.75 -19.44 73.88
N TYR A 12 -12.10 -19.72 75.02
CA TYR A 12 -10.68 -19.40 75.22
C TYR A 12 -9.75 -20.19 74.30
N LEU A 13 -10.06 -21.45 73.99
CA LEU A 13 -9.28 -22.25 73.05
C LEU A 13 -9.41 -21.73 71.61
N LYS A 14 -10.61 -21.32 71.20
CA LYS A 14 -10.83 -20.73 69.86
C LYS A 14 -10.19 -19.36 69.72
N THR A 15 -10.30 -18.50 70.73
CA THR A 15 -9.72 -17.15 70.71
C THR A 15 -8.19 -17.19 70.77
N SER A 16 -7.59 -18.09 71.55
CA SER A 16 -6.14 -18.31 71.54
C SER A 16 -5.65 -18.90 70.21
N GLY A 17 -6.38 -19.86 69.62
CA GLY A 17 -6.07 -20.39 68.29
C GLY A 17 -6.08 -19.32 67.20
N VAL A 18 -7.07 -18.43 67.21
CA VAL A 18 -7.16 -17.30 66.26
C VAL A 18 -6.04 -16.28 66.48
N CYS A 19 -5.65 -15.99 67.72
CA CYS A 19 -4.53 -15.10 67.99
C CYS A 19 -3.20 -15.66 67.46
N VAL A 20 -2.96 -16.96 67.64
CA VAL A 20 -1.74 -17.63 67.14
C VAL A 20 -1.67 -17.61 65.62
N THR A 21 -2.79 -17.83 64.93
CA THR A 21 -2.81 -17.80 63.45
C THR A 21 -2.63 -16.39 62.91
N VAL A 22 -3.25 -15.38 63.52
CA VAL A 22 -3.13 -13.97 63.09
C VAL A 22 -1.72 -13.45 63.34
N ILE A 23 -1.13 -13.72 64.51
CA ILE A 23 0.23 -13.30 64.84
C ILE A 23 1.24 -14.06 63.97
N GLY A 24 1.03 -15.36 63.76
CA GLY A 24 1.87 -16.18 62.88
C GLY A 24 1.84 -15.71 61.42
N ALA A 25 0.64 -15.39 60.89
CA ALA A 25 0.49 -14.84 59.55
C ALA A 25 1.12 -13.45 59.42
N GLY A 26 0.96 -12.59 60.43
CA GLY A 26 1.62 -11.28 60.48
C GLY A 26 3.14 -11.38 60.51
N TRP A 27 3.70 -12.31 61.29
CA TRP A 27 5.14 -12.56 61.33
C TRP A 27 5.66 -13.14 60.01
N PHE A 28 4.92 -14.06 59.39
CA PHE A 28 5.27 -14.61 58.08
C PHE A 28 5.26 -13.53 56.98
N LEU A 29 4.25 -12.66 56.95
CA LEU A 29 4.20 -11.52 56.04
C LEU A 29 5.34 -10.53 56.28
N TYR A 30 5.71 -10.31 57.54
CA TYR A 30 6.87 -9.49 57.90
C TYR A 30 8.18 -10.09 57.36
N GLN A 31 8.37 -11.40 57.51
CA GLN A 31 9.54 -12.10 56.96
C GLN A 31 9.58 -12.08 55.43
N LEU A 32 8.44 -12.30 54.76
CA LEU A 32 8.33 -12.15 53.30
C LEU A 32 8.70 -10.72 52.85
N ARG A 33 8.29 -9.69 53.60
CA ARG A 33 8.65 -8.29 53.30
C ARG A 33 10.13 -8.02 53.48
N GLN A 34 10.74 -8.56 54.53
CA GLN A 34 12.18 -8.46 54.79
C GLN A 34 12.98 -9.16 53.68
N ILE A 35 12.62 -10.40 53.32
CA ILE A 35 13.25 -11.14 52.23
C ILE A 35 13.09 -10.38 50.91
N SER A 36 11.90 -9.85 50.61
CA SER A 36 11.67 -9.06 49.39
C SER A 36 12.53 -7.79 49.34
N ARG A 37 12.72 -7.09 50.48
CA ARG A 37 13.64 -5.93 50.56
C ARG A 37 15.08 -6.34 50.34
N ILE A 38 15.53 -7.43 50.97
CA ILE A 38 16.89 -7.93 50.80
C ILE A 38 17.11 -8.30 49.33
N VAL A 39 16.23 -9.12 48.73
CA VAL A 39 16.31 -9.50 47.31
C VAL A 39 16.34 -8.28 46.40
N ARG A 40 15.49 -7.27 46.63
CA ARG A 40 15.52 -6.02 45.85
C ARG A 40 16.78 -5.18 46.06
N SER A 41 17.44 -5.30 47.21
CA SER A 41 18.69 -4.58 47.50
C SER A 41 19.93 -5.31 46.98
N THR A 42 19.88 -6.64 46.86
CA THR A 42 21.01 -7.48 46.42
C THR A 42 20.96 -7.78 44.93
N VAL A 43 19.76 -7.92 44.36
CA VAL A 43 19.56 -8.07 42.92
C VAL A 43 19.47 -6.67 42.33
N ASN A 44 20.54 -6.24 41.67
CA ASN A 44 20.49 -5.04 40.86
C ASN A 44 19.48 -5.27 39.72
N THR A 45 18.29 -4.69 39.83
CA THR A 45 17.24 -4.79 38.81
C THR A 45 17.65 -4.12 37.49
N ASP A 46 18.70 -3.29 37.49
CA ASP A 46 19.27 -2.74 36.26
C ASP A 46 19.90 -3.82 35.37
N VAL A 47 20.25 -4.99 35.93
CA VAL A 47 20.80 -6.12 35.15
C VAL A 47 19.73 -6.77 34.26
N LEU A 48 18.45 -6.71 34.64
CA LEU A 48 17.35 -7.14 33.77
C LEU A 48 17.01 -6.07 32.71
N ASN A 49 17.29 -4.80 32.98
CA ASN A 49 17.21 -3.73 31.98
C ASN A 49 18.40 -3.76 30.99
N LEU A 50 19.47 -4.49 31.30
CA LEU A 50 20.60 -4.72 30.38
C LEU A 50 20.29 -5.77 29.29
N GLU A 51 19.23 -6.58 29.44
CA GLU A 51 18.71 -7.41 28.34
C GLU A 51 17.91 -6.62 27.30
N GLN A 52 17.51 -5.38 27.60
CA GLN A 52 17.31 -4.38 26.55
C GLN A 52 18.69 -3.89 26.10
N THR A 53 19.33 -4.75 25.32
CA THR A 53 20.66 -4.50 24.77
C THR A 53 20.64 -3.20 23.96
N GLN A 54 21.37 -2.20 24.47
CA GLN A 54 21.67 -0.93 23.80
C GLN A 54 22.24 -1.18 22.38
N ALA A 55 22.08 -0.18 21.51
CA ALA A 55 22.39 -0.22 20.08
C ALA A 55 23.71 -0.94 19.73
N GLN A 56 23.64 -1.92 18.82
CA GLN A 56 24.83 -2.50 18.16
C GLN A 56 25.61 -1.48 17.31
N TYR A 57 25.03 -0.30 17.09
CA TYR A 57 25.66 0.80 16.40
C TYR A 57 26.28 1.76 17.41
N ILE A 58 27.61 1.86 17.38
CA ILE A 58 28.32 2.98 18.00
C ILE A 58 28.05 4.18 17.10
N TYR A 59 27.10 5.02 17.48
CA TYR A 59 26.89 6.32 16.87
C TYR A 59 28.14 7.17 17.12
N ILE A 60 28.91 7.45 16.07
CA ILE A 60 30.13 8.25 16.16
C ILE A 60 29.73 9.72 16.30
N ASP A 61 29.60 10.20 17.53
CA ASP A 61 29.49 11.64 17.82
C ASP A 61 30.90 12.23 18.04
N ASP A 62 31.71 12.27 16.98
CA ASP A 62 33.10 12.77 17.06
C ASP A 62 33.16 14.31 16.91
N PRO A 63 33.71 15.04 17.91
CA PRO A 63 33.84 16.51 17.87
C PRO A 63 34.63 17.07 16.68
N ARG A 64 35.49 16.28 16.05
CA ARG A 64 36.22 16.67 14.83
C ARG A 64 35.29 16.85 13.63
N PHE A 65 34.15 16.14 13.62
CA PHE A 65 33.11 16.34 12.61
C PHE A 65 32.24 17.56 12.95
N LYS A 66 32.01 17.87 14.23
CA LYS A 66 31.44 19.18 14.65
C LYS A 66 32.28 20.36 14.16
N ASN A 67 33.61 20.22 14.10
CA ASN A 67 34.50 21.23 13.51
C ASN A 67 34.40 21.33 11.98
N ILE A 68 34.15 20.23 11.24
CA ILE A 68 33.83 20.30 9.80
C ILE A 68 32.57 21.14 9.56
N PHE A 69 31.59 21.07 10.47
CA PHE A 69 30.36 21.87 10.43
C PHE A 69 30.54 23.34 10.83
N MET A 70 31.72 23.75 11.33
CA MET A 70 32.03 25.13 11.73
C MET A 70 32.85 25.93 10.70
N PHE A 71 33.24 25.35 9.56
CA PHE A 71 33.90 26.09 8.47
C PHE A 71 32.88 26.83 7.60
N GLY A 72 32.23 27.82 8.21
CA GLY A 72 31.39 28.83 7.57
C GLY A 72 32.15 30.13 7.30
N LYS A 73 33.42 30.05 6.88
CA LYS A 73 34.16 31.21 6.36
C LYS A 73 34.92 30.83 5.09
N ASP A 74 34.70 31.62 4.04
CA ASP A 74 35.29 31.50 2.70
C ASP A 74 36.83 31.66 2.64
N GLU A 75 37.53 31.79 3.77
CA GLU A 75 38.97 32.14 3.79
C GLU A 75 39.91 30.94 3.62
N ASP A 76 39.54 29.72 4.02
CA ASP A 76 40.46 28.57 4.02
C ASP A 76 40.56 27.83 2.67
N LEU A 77 39.81 28.27 1.66
CA LEU A 77 39.96 27.76 0.28
C LEU A 77 41.20 28.32 -0.43
N LYS A 78 41.89 29.32 0.14
CA LYS A 78 43.11 29.90 -0.44
C LYS A 78 44.41 29.27 0.06
N GLU A 79 44.38 28.53 1.17
CA GLU A 79 45.62 28.04 1.81
C GLU A 79 46.10 26.65 1.33
N SER A 80 45.26 25.89 0.61
CA SER A 80 45.62 24.54 0.12
C SER A 80 46.25 24.51 -1.29
N ALA A 81 46.59 25.66 -1.86
CA ALA A 81 47.15 25.78 -3.22
C ALA A 81 48.69 25.77 -3.30
N SER A 82 49.40 25.45 -2.21
CA SER A 82 50.86 25.42 -2.20
C SER A 82 51.43 24.08 -1.75
N GLU A 83 51.19 23.02 -2.53
CA GLU A 83 52.10 21.88 -2.56
C GLU A 83 51.90 21.10 -3.87
N LYS A 84 52.95 21.04 -4.70
CA LYS A 84 52.93 20.39 -6.03
C LYS A 84 52.99 18.86 -5.88
N PRO A 85 51.97 18.09 -6.31
CA PRO A 85 52.09 16.64 -6.44
C PRO A 85 52.52 16.27 -7.87
N ARG A 86 53.46 15.32 -7.99
CA ARG A 86 54.08 14.87 -9.25
C ARG A 86 53.15 14.08 -10.21
N SER A 87 51.82 14.19 -10.11
CA SER A 87 50.88 13.59 -11.07
C SER A 87 49.50 14.26 -10.99
N PHE A 88 49.17 15.07 -12.00
CA PHE A 88 47.96 15.92 -12.02
C PHE A 88 46.66 15.11 -12.00
N SER A 89 46.63 13.93 -12.63
CA SER A 89 45.45 13.05 -12.67
C SER A 89 45.12 12.41 -11.32
N ARG A 90 46.15 11.98 -10.57
CA ARG A 90 45.98 11.44 -9.21
C ARG A 90 45.60 12.54 -8.22
N ALA A 91 46.21 13.72 -8.32
CA ALA A 91 45.87 14.86 -7.49
C ALA A 91 44.42 15.30 -7.70
N LEU A 92 43.95 15.37 -8.96
CA LEU A 92 42.58 15.78 -9.28
C LEU A 92 41.56 14.71 -8.85
N ALA A 93 41.86 13.42 -9.03
CA ALA A 93 41.01 12.34 -8.55
C ALA A 93 40.98 12.25 -7.01
N GLN A 94 42.09 12.52 -6.33
CA GLN A 94 42.18 12.53 -4.88
C GLN A 94 41.51 13.79 -4.29
N TRP A 95 41.67 14.94 -4.94
CA TRP A 95 40.95 16.18 -4.65
C TRP A 95 39.43 16.01 -4.84
N TRP A 96 39.00 15.39 -5.94
CA TRP A 96 37.58 15.06 -6.19
C TRP A 96 37.03 14.09 -5.15
N LYS A 97 37.81 13.09 -4.72
CA LYS A 97 37.43 12.15 -3.64
C LYS A 97 37.31 12.82 -2.26
N ILE A 98 38.23 13.72 -1.92
CA ILE A 98 38.21 14.49 -0.65
C ILE A 98 37.03 15.47 -0.65
N LYS A 99 36.78 16.12 -1.80
CA LYS A 99 35.65 17.03 -1.98
C LYS A 99 34.31 16.31 -1.91
N ASN A 100 34.16 15.14 -2.54
CA ASN A 100 32.95 14.32 -2.46
C ASN A 100 32.62 13.86 -1.03
N HIS A 101 33.65 13.51 -0.24
CA HIS A 101 33.47 13.15 1.16
C HIS A 101 32.94 14.33 1.98
N LYS A 102 33.62 15.48 1.97
CA LYS A 102 33.18 16.69 2.68
C LYS A 102 31.81 17.18 2.19
N LEU A 103 31.55 17.07 0.89
CA LEU A 103 30.26 17.41 0.28
C LEU A 103 29.15 16.50 0.81
N ALA A 104 29.35 15.19 0.92
CA ALA A 104 28.33 14.27 1.41
C ALA A 104 27.90 14.57 2.85
N TYR A 105 28.83 14.91 3.77
CA TYR A 105 28.44 15.34 5.13
C TYR A 105 27.75 16.69 5.14
N LYS A 106 28.19 17.64 4.30
CA LYS A 106 27.50 18.92 4.17
C LYS A 106 26.07 18.73 3.67
N LEU A 107 25.86 17.87 2.68
CA LEU A 107 24.55 17.51 2.16
C LEU A 107 23.69 16.79 3.21
N LEU A 108 24.27 15.86 3.98
CA LEU A 108 23.56 15.20 5.08
C LEU A 108 23.10 16.22 6.13
N HIS A 109 23.96 17.19 6.47
CA HIS A 109 23.61 18.25 7.41
C HIS A 109 22.53 19.19 6.87
N MET A 110 22.62 19.56 5.58
CA MET A 110 21.58 20.32 4.91
C MET A 110 20.27 19.55 4.84
N ALA A 111 20.31 18.23 4.66
CA ALA A 111 19.12 17.40 4.74
C ALA A 111 18.55 17.41 6.17
N GLN A 112 19.39 17.29 7.20
CA GLN A 112 18.95 17.24 8.60
C GLN A 112 18.38 18.56 9.14
N LYS A 113 18.97 19.70 8.76
CA LYS A 113 18.64 21.01 9.34
C LYS A 113 18.01 22.00 8.39
N GLY A 114 18.19 21.84 7.09
CA GLY A 114 17.61 22.75 6.10
C GLY A 114 16.11 22.50 5.97
N GLU A 115 15.26 23.51 6.12
CA GLU A 115 13.83 23.34 5.91
C GLU A 115 13.47 23.37 4.41
N THR A 116 14.02 24.34 3.66
CA THR A 116 13.68 24.57 2.24
C THR A 116 14.59 23.85 1.25
N GLU A 117 15.81 23.50 1.64
CA GLU A 117 16.82 22.89 0.75
C GLU A 117 16.97 21.37 0.93
N ARG A 118 16.21 20.77 1.86
CA ARG A 118 16.31 19.36 2.22
C ARG A 118 16.09 18.41 1.06
N PHE A 119 15.05 18.63 0.26
CA PHE A 119 14.78 17.81 -0.92
C PHE A 119 15.97 17.82 -1.89
N LYS A 120 16.53 19.00 -2.17
CA LYS A 120 17.69 19.14 -3.06
C LYS A 120 18.91 18.43 -2.48
N ALA A 121 19.14 18.59 -1.19
CA ALA A 121 20.26 17.95 -0.50
C ALA A 121 20.18 16.42 -0.56
N VAL A 122 19.00 15.85 -0.28
CA VAL A 122 18.73 14.40 -0.37
C VAL A 122 18.87 13.90 -1.81
N THR A 123 18.36 14.66 -2.78
CA THR A 123 18.47 14.32 -4.21
C THR A 123 19.93 14.23 -4.65
N VAL A 124 20.72 15.26 -4.33
CA VAL A 124 22.15 15.27 -4.68
C VAL A 124 22.87 14.17 -3.93
N LEU A 125 22.58 13.96 -2.64
CA LEU A 125 23.19 12.91 -1.83
C LEU A 125 22.95 11.51 -2.43
N ASN A 126 21.73 11.25 -2.92
CA ASN A 126 21.39 9.98 -3.59
C ASN A 126 22.18 9.76 -4.88
N SER A 127 22.45 10.83 -5.63
CA SER A 127 23.22 10.76 -6.89
C SER A 127 24.73 10.56 -6.70
N LEU A 128 25.25 10.70 -5.47
CA LEU A 128 26.67 10.56 -5.21
C LEU A 128 27.12 9.10 -5.25
N SER A 129 28.16 8.82 -6.04
CA SER A 129 28.90 7.56 -5.97
C SER A 129 29.95 7.64 -4.86
N LEU A 130 29.70 6.91 -3.76
CA LEU A 130 30.56 6.87 -2.58
C LEU A 130 31.19 5.47 -2.41
N LYS A 131 32.24 5.39 -1.57
CA LYS A 131 32.79 4.10 -1.14
C LYS A 131 31.98 3.52 0.02
N ASP A 132 32.08 2.21 0.23
CA ASP A 132 31.31 1.48 1.26
C ASP A 132 31.44 2.08 2.65
N TRP A 133 32.67 2.38 3.11
CA TRP A 133 32.89 3.00 4.42
C TRP A 133 32.27 4.40 4.54
N GLN A 134 32.14 5.14 3.43
CA GLN A 134 31.50 6.45 3.43
C GLN A 134 29.98 6.31 3.54
N TYR A 135 29.39 5.35 2.83
CA TYR A 135 27.97 5.01 3.00
C TYR A 135 27.67 4.61 4.45
N HIS A 136 28.49 3.72 5.04
CA HIS A 136 28.32 3.30 6.43
C HIS A 136 28.47 4.47 7.41
N GLY A 137 29.47 5.34 7.20
CA GLY A 137 29.66 6.53 8.03
C GLY A 137 28.47 7.50 7.95
N LEU A 138 27.88 7.69 6.76
CA LEU A 138 26.67 8.48 6.60
C LEU A 138 25.46 7.80 7.24
N ALA A 139 25.31 6.49 7.05
CA ALA A 139 24.23 5.69 7.62
C ALA A 139 24.21 5.76 9.16
N GLN A 140 25.39 5.74 9.79
CA GLN A 140 25.55 5.92 11.24
C GLN A 140 25.20 7.33 11.73
N MET A 141 25.35 8.37 10.89
CA MET A 141 25.05 9.75 11.27
C MET A 141 23.64 10.19 10.86
N MET A 142 22.91 9.35 10.13
CA MET A 142 21.62 9.66 9.57
C MET A 142 20.53 9.61 10.64
N ASP A 143 19.60 10.56 10.57
CA ASP A 143 18.39 10.60 11.39
C ASP A 143 17.22 9.93 10.65
N ALA A 144 16.20 9.54 11.42
CA ALA A 144 15.05 8.80 10.90
C ALA A 144 14.33 9.52 9.74
N LYS A 145 14.17 10.84 9.82
CA LYS A 145 13.53 11.62 8.76
C LYS A 145 14.34 11.58 7.48
N THR A 146 15.66 11.80 7.54
CA THR A 146 16.52 11.73 6.34
C THR A 146 16.60 10.31 5.77
N ALA A 147 16.56 9.28 6.62
CA ALA A 147 16.50 7.89 6.17
C ALA A 147 15.25 7.62 5.34
N VAL A 148 14.07 8.05 5.80
CA VAL A 148 12.81 7.91 5.03
C VAL A 148 12.88 8.72 3.72
N ALA A 149 13.42 9.94 3.77
CA ALA A 149 13.58 10.78 2.59
C ALA A 149 14.44 10.09 1.52
N LEU A 150 15.58 9.52 1.91
CA LEU A 150 16.45 8.75 1.02
C LEU A 150 15.77 7.47 0.56
N ALA A 151 15.06 6.74 1.44
CA ALA A 151 14.36 5.51 1.08
C ALA A 151 13.31 5.70 -0.01
N ARG A 152 12.74 6.91 -0.09
CA ARG A 152 11.79 7.33 -1.13
C ARG A 152 12.43 7.94 -2.38
N MET A 153 13.75 8.04 -2.47
CA MET A 153 14.41 8.44 -3.71
C MET A 153 14.42 7.28 -4.72
N PRO A 154 14.37 7.56 -6.04
CA PRO A 154 14.58 6.55 -7.05
C PRO A 154 15.98 5.94 -6.90
N ASP A 155 16.08 4.63 -7.05
CA ASP A 155 17.34 3.87 -6.99
C ASP A 155 18.19 4.08 -5.72
N ALA A 156 17.57 4.38 -4.59
CA ALA A 156 18.32 4.66 -3.36
C ALA A 156 19.22 3.50 -2.95
N ASN A 157 20.52 3.79 -2.78
CA ASN A 157 21.51 2.76 -2.52
C ASN A 157 21.25 2.10 -1.16
N SER A 158 21.15 0.76 -1.12
CA SER A 158 20.88 0.00 0.10
C SER A 158 21.94 0.22 1.19
N ARG A 159 23.17 0.61 0.81
CA ARG A 159 24.28 0.90 1.74
C ARG A 159 24.05 2.15 2.60
N PHE A 160 23.08 3.00 2.26
CA PHE A 160 22.67 4.10 3.14
C PHE A 160 21.91 3.61 4.38
N PHE A 161 21.39 2.38 4.37
CA PHE A 161 20.63 1.84 5.49
C PHE A 161 21.49 0.84 6.25
N LEU A 162 21.57 1.05 7.57
CA LEU A 162 22.18 0.08 8.45
C LEU A 162 21.37 -1.22 8.45
N GLN A 163 22.06 -2.35 8.64
CA GLN A 163 21.40 -3.63 8.83
C GLN A 163 20.51 -3.58 10.09
N PRO A 164 19.45 -4.40 10.20
CA PRO A 164 18.71 -4.45 11.44
C PRO A 164 19.60 -4.85 12.64
N PRO A 165 19.33 -4.33 13.85
CA PRO A 165 20.02 -4.80 15.05
C PRO A 165 19.88 -6.31 15.21
N TYR A 166 20.90 -6.97 15.75
CA TYR A 166 20.94 -8.43 15.96
C TYR A 166 20.92 -9.24 14.67
N TYR A 167 21.29 -8.64 13.53
CA TYR A 167 21.38 -9.35 12.25
C TYR A 167 22.27 -10.60 12.30
N HIS A 168 23.23 -10.70 13.21
CA HIS A 168 24.06 -11.90 13.37
C HIS A 168 23.42 -13.03 14.21
N VAL A 169 22.34 -12.75 14.94
CA VAL A 169 21.69 -13.73 15.83
C VAL A 169 20.89 -14.73 15.00
N GLN A 170 21.16 -16.02 15.17
CA GLN A 170 20.34 -17.08 14.59
C GLN A 170 19.15 -17.34 15.51
N TYR A 171 17.97 -17.51 14.93
CA TYR A 171 16.74 -17.75 15.67
C TYR A 171 16.23 -19.16 15.40
N ASN A 172 15.77 -19.83 16.46
CA ASN A 172 15.01 -21.06 16.31
C ASN A 172 13.52 -20.72 16.15
N LEU A 173 12.81 -21.51 15.33
CA LEU A 173 11.37 -21.33 15.09
C LEU A 173 10.56 -21.35 16.39
N HIS A 174 10.87 -22.29 17.28
CA HIS A 174 10.16 -22.44 18.55
C HIS A 174 10.31 -21.19 19.44
N ASP A 175 11.53 -20.69 19.60
CA ASP A 175 11.82 -19.50 20.42
C ASP A 175 11.07 -18.25 19.88
N ILE A 176 10.98 -18.09 18.55
CA ILE A 176 10.20 -17.01 17.95
C ILE A 176 8.71 -17.22 18.16
N LEU A 177 8.19 -18.43 17.96
CA LEU A 177 6.78 -18.72 18.19
C LEU A 177 6.37 -18.48 19.65
N GLU A 178 7.21 -18.82 20.63
CA GLU A 178 6.96 -18.52 22.03
C GLU A 178 6.90 -17.01 22.29
N LYS A 179 7.84 -16.24 21.73
CA LYS A 179 7.84 -14.77 21.82
C LYS A 179 6.62 -14.16 21.14
N VAL A 180 6.22 -14.67 19.98
CA VAL A 180 5.03 -14.23 19.26
C VAL A 180 3.76 -14.57 20.06
N HIS A 181 3.68 -15.74 20.66
CA HIS A 181 2.57 -16.11 21.53
C HIS A 181 2.50 -15.19 22.76
N SER A 182 3.63 -14.90 23.41
CA SER A 182 3.70 -13.95 24.52
C SER A 182 3.25 -12.54 24.10
N LEU A 183 3.69 -12.07 22.92
CA LEU A 183 3.24 -10.81 22.35
C LEU A 183 1.71 -10.80 22.15
N LEU A 184 1.14 -11.84 21.54
CA LEU A 184 -0.30 -11.93 21.31
C LEU A 184 -1.11 -11.92 22.62
N LEU A 185 -0.62 -12.58 23.67
CA LEU A 185 -1.22 -12.54 25.01
C LEU A 185 -1.16 -11.13 25.60
N HIS A 186 -0.02 -10.45 25.46
CA HIS A 186 0.14 -9.07 25.93
C HIS A 186 -0.79 -8.11 25.19
N LEU A 187 -0.86 -8.20 23.85
CA LEU A 187 -1.79 -7.40 23.04
C LEU A 187 -3.25 -7.63 23.44
N ASN A 188 -3.61 -8.89 23.70
CA ASN A 188 -4.96 -9.22 24.17
C ASN A 188 -5.27 -8.59 25.53
N SER A 189 -4.28 -8.54 26.43
CA SER A 189 -4.41 -7.87 27.74
C SER A 189 -4.52 -6.34 27.63
N LEU A 190 -3.79 -5.72 26.69
CA LEU A 190 -3.87 -4.27 26.43
C LEU A 190 -5.22 -3.84 25.87
N CYS A 191 -5.95 -4.77 25.26
CA CYS A 191 -7.29 -4.55 24.72
C CYS A 191 -8.41 -4.93 25.71
N ASP A 192 -8.12 -5.21 26.99
CA ASP A 192 -9.10 -5.68 27.98
C ASP A 192 -9.95 -6.88 27.51
N ASN A 193 -9.41 -7.73 26.64
CA ASN A 193 -10.12 -8.82 25.93
C ASN A 193 -11.29 -8.38 25.03
N ALA A 194 -11.40 -7.10 24.69
CA ALA A 194 -12.43 -6.58 23.78
C ALA A 194 -12.24 -7.06 22.34
N HIS A 195 -11.01 -7.44 21.96
CA HIS A 195 -10.68 -7.93 20.63
C HIS A 195 -11.03 -9.42 20.47
N LEU A 196 -12.32 -9.72 20.34
CA LEU A 196 -12.89 -11.07 20.21
C LEU A 196 -12.17 -11.99 19.19
N CYS A 197 -11.76 -11.50 18.02
CA CYS A 197 -11.08 -12.33 17.01
C CYS A 197 -9.68 -12.80 17.47
N LEU A 198 -9.01 -12.01 18.33
CA LEU A 198 -7.69 -12.35 18.89
C LEU A 198 -7.86 -13.34 20.04
N THR A 199 -8.85 -13.12 20.90
CA THR A 199 -9.24 -14.06 21.96
C THR A 199 -9.61 -15.43 21.38
N GLN A 200 -10.42 -15.46 20.32
CA GLN A 200 -10.80 -16.70 19.62
C GLN A 200 -9.60 -17.39 18.97
N PHE A 201 -8.71 -16.63 18.34
CA PHE A 201 -7.48 -17.17 17.75
C PHE A 201 -6.59 -17.84 18.80
N LEU A 202 -6.33 -17.15 19.92
CA LEU A 202 -5.54 -17.68 21.03
C LEU A 202 -6.14 -18.96 21.60
N ASN A 203 -7.45 -18.98 21.85
CA ASN A 203 -8.15 -20.15 22.38
C ASN A 203 -8.21 -21.32 21.38
N SER A 204 -8.25 -21.04 20.08
CA SER A 204 -8.31 -22.06 19.03
C SER A 204 -6.94 -22.70 18.76
N LYS A 205 -5.88 -21.88 18.71
CA LYS A 205 -4.54 -22.29 18.26
C LYS A 205 -3.58 -22.62 19.40
N PHE A 206 -3.77 -22.07 20.60
CA PHE A 206 -2.90 -22.27 21.77
C PHE A 206 -3.70 -22.86 22.94
N LYS A 207 -4.11 -24.13 22.81
CA LYS A 207 -4.98 -24.81 23.79
C LYS A 207 -4.30 -25.19 25.11
N ASP A 208 -2.97 -25.13 25.16
CA ASP A 208 -2.14 -25.49 26.32
C ASP A 208 -1.88 -24.32 27.29
N SER A 209 -2.35 -23.11 26.97
CA SER A 209 -2.27 -21.93 27.84
C SER A 209 -3.48 -21.89 28.80
N PRO A 210 -3.33 -21.47 30.08
CA PRO A 210 -4.42 -21.53 31.05
C PRO A 210 -5.67 -20.81 30.53
N ARG A 211 -6.80 -21.53 30.47
CA ARG A 211 -8.09 -21.04 29.97
C ARG A 211 -8.48 -19.74 30.68
N TYR A 212 -8.25 -18.60 30.05
CA TYR A 212 -8.78 -17.33 30.51
C TYR A 212 -10.24 -17.24 30.04
N LEU A 213 -11.16 -17.48 30.98
CA LEU A 213 -12.59 -17.12 30.97
C LEU A 213 -13.46 -17.78 29.87
N ILE A 214 -13.98 -18.97 30.18
CA ILE A 214 -15.25 -19.47 29.64
C ILE A 214 -16.38 -18.83 30.45
N GLY A 215 -17.29 -18.10 29.80
CA GLY A 215 -18.49 -17.61 30.49
C GLY A 215 -19.56 -16.89 29.69
N LEU A 216 -19.42 -16.62 28.37
CA LEU A 216 -20.40 -15.75 27.70
C LEU A 216 -21.08 -16.25 26.42
N PHE A 217 -20.66 -17.35 25.78
CA PHE A 217 -21.31 -17.80 24.52
C PHE A 217 -21.37 -19.32 24.30
N ASP A 218 -21.43 -20.12 25.37
CA ASP A 218 -21.55 -21.59 25.22
C ASP A 218 -23.00 -22.08 25.13
N HIS A 219 -23.90 -21.35 24.43
CA HIS A 219 -25.29 -21.81 24.31
C HIS A 219 -25.85 -22.09 22.92
N ASP A 220 -25.16 -21.84 21.81
CA ASP A 220 -25.80 -22.01 20.48
C ASP A 220 -24.97 -22.65 19.35
N LEU A 221 -23.83 -23.31 19.63
CA LEU A 221 -23.07 -24.01 18.57
C LEU A 221 -22.74 -25.49 18.86
N SER A 222 -23.48 -26.14 19.76
CA SER A 222 -23.36 -27.59 19.99
C SER A 222 -24.11 -28.41 18.93
N SER A 223 -23.83 -28.18 17.64
CA SER A 223 -24.24 -29.11 16.59
C SER A 223 -23.05 -29.50 15.72
N VAL A 224 -22.52 -30.68 16.06
CA VAL A 224 -21.78 -31.60 15.16
C VAL A 224 -20.37 -31.16 14.76
N SER A 225 -19.38 -31.51 15.59
CA SER A 225 -18.16 -32.15 15.08
C SER A 225 -17.46 -32.92 16.21
N HIS A 226 -17.16 -34.20 15.94
CA HIS A 226 -16.29 -35.00 16.78
C HIS A 226 -14.88 -34.37 16.77
N SER A 227 -14.51 -33.64 17.83
CA SER A 227 -13.16 -33.08 17.96
C SER A 227 -12.21 -34.15 18.48
N VAL A 228 -11.40 -34.72 17.58
CA VAL A 228 -10.13 -35.36 17.95
C VAL A 228 -9.26 -34.31 18.65
N GLU A 229 -8.75 -34.61 19.84
CA GLU A 229 -7.84 -33.74 20.58
C GLU A 229 -6.55 -33.52 19.77
N SER A 230 -6.44 -32.36 19.12
CA SER A 230 -5.24 -31.94 18.41
C SER A 230 -4.33 -31.18 19.36
N THR A 231 -3.11 -31.70 19.57
CA THR A 231 -1.98 -31.02 20.23
C THR A 231 -1.55 -29.81 19.40
N THR A 232 -1.11 -28.73 20.04
CA THR A 232 -0.54 -27.56 19.36
C THR A 232 0.71 -27.96 18.58
N VAL A 233 0.69 -27.81 17.25
CA VAL A 233 1.85 -28.08 16.38
C VAL A 233 2.62 -26.78 16.17
N TRP A 234 3.88 -26.75 16.60
CA TRP A 234 4.74 -25.58 16.53
C TRP A 234 5.51 -25.55 15.20
N ASP A 235 4.84 -25.15 14.13
CA ASP A 235 5.38 -25.15 12.76
C ASP A 235 5.33 -23.76 12.09
N ASN A 236 5.84 -23.68 10.85
CA ASN A 236 5.83 -22.45 10.05
C ASN A 236 4.42 -21.99 9.71
N GLU A 237 3.44 -22.91 9.61
CA GLU A 237 2.05 -22.57 9.35
C GLU A 237 1.41 -21.90 10.58
N LEU A 238 1.74 -22.34 11.79
CA LEU A 238 1.38 -21.63 13.02
C LEU A 238 1.99 -20.22 13.03
N LEU A 239 3.25 -20.06 12.64
CA LEU A 239 3.89 -18.74 12.57
C LEU A 239 3.15 -17.81 11.59
N LYS A 240 2.83 -18.29 10.39
CA LYS A 240 2.03 -17.54 9.39
C LYS A 240 0.68 -17.15 9.95
N ASN A 241 -0.01 -18.07 10.62
CA ASN A 241 -1.29 -17.82 11.26
C ASN A 241 -1.18 -16.74 12.35
N CYS A 242 -0.10 -16.77 13.15
CA CYS A 242 0.17 -15.76 14.17
C CYS A 242 0.48 -14.39 13.56
N VAL A 243 1.29 -14.33 12.50
CA VAL A 243 1.54 -13.07 11.76
C VAL A 243 0.24 -12.55 11.16
N GLY A 244 -0.62 -13.42 10.65
CA GLY A 244 -1.98 -13.08 10.21
C GLY A 244 -2.83 -12.47 11.33
N ALA A 245 -2.78 -13.04 12.54
CA ALA A 245 -3.47 -12.50 13.70
C ALA A 245 -2.93 -11.12 14.13
N ILE A 246 -1.61 -10.92 14.12
CA ILE A 246 -0.97 -9.62 14.35
C ILE A 246 -1.41 -8.61 13.29
N CYS A 247 -1.41 -9.02 12.01
CA CYS A 247 -1.83 -8.18 10.90
C CYS A 247 -3.30 -7.76 11.04
N HIS A 248 -4.17 -8.68 11.41
CA HIS A 248 -5.57 -8.38 11.68
C HIS A 248 -5.73 -7.42 12.87
N HIS A 249 -5.02 -7.64 13.99
CA HIS A 249 -5.01 -6.71 15.13
C HIS A 249 -4.53 -5.31 14.73
N SER A 250 -3.46 -5.22 13.93
CA SER A 250 -2.92 -3.95 13.43
C SER A 250 -3.87 -3.21 12.49
N SER A 251 -4.83 -3.92 11.89
CA SER A 251 -5.75 -3.35 10.91
C SER A 251 -6.81 -2.45 11.56
N MET A 252 -6.98 -2.57 12.87
CA MET A 252 -7.80 -1.66 13.66
C MET A 252 -6.95 -0.47 14.10
N GLU A 253 -7.37 0.74 13.72
CA GLU A 253 -6.59 1.97 13.93
C GLU A 253 -6.22 2.17 15.41
N GLU A 254 -7.17 1.93 16.31
CA GLU A 254 -6.98 2.05 17.77
C GLU A 254 -5.91 1.12 18.34
N TYR A 255 -5.67 -0.04 17.72
CA TYR A 255 -4.79 -1.09 18.25
C TYR A 255 -3.43 -1.17 17.54
N SER A 256 -3.30 -0.53 16.38
CA SER A 256 -2.02 -0.45 15.67
C SER A 256 -0.87 0.13 16.51
N LYS A 257 -1.17 1.09 17.39
CA LYS A 257 -0.21 1.68 18.36
C LYS A 257 0.29 0.69 19.41
N HIS A 258 -0.59 -0.21 19.89
CA HIS A 258 -0.26 -1.18 20.93
C HIS A 258 0.84 -2.15 20.50
N LEU A 259 1.01 -2.37 19.20
CA LEU A 259 2.09 -3.20 18.67
C LEU A 259 3.48 -2.62 18.96
N VAL A 260 3.65 -1.31 18.79
CA VAL A 260 4.94 -0.67 19.04
C VAL A 260 5.19 -0.61 20.54
N ASP A 261 4.18 -0.26 21.33
CA ASP A 261 4.26 -0.20 22.79
C ASP A 261 4.57 -1.57 23.42
N ALA A 262 4.06 -2.65 22.82
CA ALA A 262 4.33 -4.02 23.24
C ALA A 262 5.70 -4.56 22.74
N GLY A 263 6.50 -3.75 22.04
CA GLY A 263 7.82 -4.14 21.57
C GLY A 263 7.80 -5.10 20.37
N ALA A 264 6.80 -5.04 19.51
CA ALA A 264 6.67 -5.97 18.38
C ALA A 264 7.73 -5.77 17.28
N LEU A 265 8.25 -4.56 17.08
CA LEU A 265 9.10 -4.23 15.91
C LEU A 265 10.37 -5.10 15.79
N PRO A 266 11.17 -5.34 16.85
CA PRO A 266 12.33 -6.24 16.76
C PRO A 266 11.93 -7.70 16.54
N LEU A 267 10.79 -8.14 17.07
CA LEU A 267 10.29 -9.51 16.86
C LEU A 267 9.86 -9.71 15.40
N LEU A 268 9.20 -8.72 14.81
CA LEU A 268 8.83 -8.73 13.40
C LEU A 268 10.07 -8.76 12.47
N ILE A 269 11.19 -8.12 12.86
CA ILE A 269 12.48 -8.22 12.13
C ILE A 269 13.02 -9.65 12.19
N ALA A 270 12.94 -10.29 13.37
CA ALA A 270 13.37 -11.67 13.52
C ALA A 270 12.54 -12.63 12.64
N ILE A 271 11.25 -12.36 12.48
CA ILE A 271 10.36 -13.08 11.55
C ILE A 271 10.74 -12.80 10.10
N GLU A 272 10.99 -11.55 9.71
CA GLU A 272 11.46 -11.21 8.35
C GLU A 272 12.76 -11.93 8.01
N LYS A 273 13.69 -12.02 8.95
CA LYS A 273 14.94 -12.75 8.75
C LYS A 273 14.74 -14.25 8.56
N MET A 274 13.78 -14.86 9.28
CA MET A 274 13.49 -16.29 9.17
C MET A 274 12.68 -16.65 7.92
N CYS A 275 11.73 -15.79 7.54
CA CYS A 275 10.73 -16.05 6.52
C CYS A 275 10.83 -15.08 5.33
N GLY A 276 11.98 -14.43 5.13
CA GLY A 276 12.16 -13.39 4.12
C GLY A 276 11.98 -13.87 2.67
N ASP A 277 12.15 -15.17 2.45
CA ASP A 277 11.88 -15.82 1.16
C ASP A 277 10.37 -16.10 0.94
N ASP A 278 9.56 -16.07 2.01
CA ASP A 278 8.11 -16.24 1.93
C ASP A 278 7.43 -14.90 1.67
N VAL A 279 7.03 -14.70 0.42
CA VAL A 279 6.40 -13.45 -0.05
C VAL A 279 5.10 -13.16 0.69
N GLU A 280 4.31 -14.17 1.08
CA GLU A 280 3.04 -13.95 1.77
C GLU A 280 3.27 -13.42 3.19
N VAL A 281 4.29 -13.95 3.90
CA VAL A 281 4.72 -13.39 5.19
C VAL A 281 5.22 -11.96 5.02
N CYS A 282 6.05 -11.69 4.00
CA CYS A 282 6.53 -10.33 3.72
C CYS A 282 5.39 -9.35 3.45
N ILE A 283 4.36 -9.75 2.70
CA ILE A 283 3.16 -8.93 2.45
C ILE A 283 2.42 -8.63 3.76
N LEU A 284 2.25 -9.62 4.65
CA LEU A 284 1.62 -9.41 5.94
C LEU A 284 2.44 -8.45 6.82
N LEU A 285 3.77 -8.61 6.86
CA LEU A 285 4.67 -7.70 7.59
C LEU A 285 4.62 -6.27 7.02
N ALA A 286 4.65 -6.12 5.70
CA ALA A 286 4.52 -4.82 5.05
C ALA A 286 3.17 -4.15 5.36
N ARG A 287 2.09 -4.93 5.43
CA ARG A 287 0.76 -4.42 5.83
C ARG A 287 0.74 -3.98 7.29
N ILE A 288 1.34 -4.74 8.20
CA ILE A 288 1.50 -4.35 9.62
C ILE A 288 2.26 -3.02 9.70
N LEU A 289 3.39 -2.90 9.02
CA LEU A 289 4.19 -1.67 9.03
C LEU A 289 3.47 -0.50 8.37
N SER A 290 2.71 -0.73 7.30
CA SER A 290 1.86 0.31 6.69
C SER A 290 0.80 0.81 7.67
N ASN A 291 0.21 -0.05 8.50
CA ASN A 291 -0.74 0.39 9.52
C ASN A 291 -0.05 1.16 10.64
N VAL A 292 1.10 0.68 11.15
CA VAL A 292 1.88 1.36 12.18
C VAL A 292 2.40 2.73 11.70
N SER A 293 2.75 2.83 10.41
CA SER A 293 3.28 4.07 9.80
C SER A 293 2.33 5.26 9.82
N LEU A 294 1.03 5.03 10.06
CA LEU A 294 0.05 6.10 10.21
C LEU A 294 0.43 7.03 11.38
N HIS A 295 0.98 6.45 12.44
CA HIS A 295 1.42 7.13 13.66
C HIS A 295 2.86 7.62 13.51
N SER A 296 3.02 8.91 13.16
CA SER A 296 4.34 9.51 12.92
C SER A 296 5.25 9.54 14.14
N GLU A 297 4.70 9.43 15.35
CA GLU A 297 5.48 9.35 16.60
C GLU A 297 6.42 8.14 16.66
N TYR A 298 6.06 7.02 16.01
CA TYR A 298 6.85 5.80 16.02
C TYR A 298 7.93 5.75 14.93
N LEU A 299 8.12 6.82 14.16
CA LEU A 299 9.19 6.91 13.15
C LEU A 299 10.57 6.58 13.74
N GLY A 300 10.86 7.06 14.96
CA GLY A 300 12.11 6.74 15.66
C GLY A 300 12.27 5.24 15.91
N SER A 301 11.26 4.61 16.51
CA SER A 301 11.28 3.17 16.83
C SER A 301 11.38 2.29 15.58
N ILE A 302 10.69 2.66 14.49
CA ILE A 302 10.76 1.97 13.19
C ILE A 302 12.17 2.09 12.60
N TYR A 303 12.76 3.27 12.67
CA TYR A 303 14.12 3.53 12.19
C TYR A 303 15.17 2.73 12.98
N GLU A 304 15.13 2.80 14.30
CA GLU A 304 16.08 2.10 15.19
C GLU A 304 16.00 0.58 15.05
N SER A 305 14.81 0.05 14.75
CA SER A 305 14.61 -1.39 14.48
C SER A 305 15.17 -1.83 13.11
N GLY A 306 15.54 -0.91 12.23
CA GLY A 306 16.09 -1.20 10.89
C GLY A 306 15.06 -1.38 9.78
N TRP A 307 13.79 -1.08 10.01
CA TRP A 307 12.71 -1.32 9.04
C TRP A 307 12.80 -0.43 7.80
N ILE A 308 13.37 0.78 7.88
CA ILE A 308 13.42 1.71 6.74
C ILE A 308 14.20 1.12 5.57
N GLY A 309 15.31 0.42 5.83
CA GLY A 309 16.08 -0.24 4.78
C GLY A 309 15.33 -1.40 4.11
N ILE A 310 14.55 -2.17 4.89
CA ILE A 310 13.72 -3.27 4.40
C ILE A 310 12.56 -2.71 3.56
N LEU A 311 11.85 -1.69 4.06
CA LEU A 311 10.78 -1.02 3.32
C LEU A 311 11.30 -0.41 2.00
N SER A 312 12.47 0.21 2.01
CA SER A 312 13.11 0.72 0.79
C SER A 312 13.37 -0.40 -0.22
N ARG A 313 13.84 -1.56 0.23
CA ARG A 313 14.03 -2.74 -0.63
C ARG A 313 12.71 -3.29 -1.17
N TRP A 314 11.72 -3.48 -0.30
CA TRP A 314 10.40 -4.00 -0.66
C TRP A 314 9.64 -3.07 -1.62
N SER A 315 9.84 -1.76 -1.53
CA SER A 315 9.25 -0.79 -2.47
C SER A 315 9.65 -1.01 -3.93
N ARG A 316 10.72 -1.78 -4.17
CA ARG A 316 11.25 -2.15 -5.49
C ARG A 316 11.04 -3.63 -5.84
N SER A 317 10.23 -4.34 -5.05
CA SER A 317 9.88 -5.72 -5.34
C SER A 317 9.01 -5.82 -6.59
N ASP A 318 9.22 -6.87 -7.38
CA ASP A 318 8.38 -7.22 -8.54
C ASP A 318 6.95 -7.59 -8.11
N ASP A 319 6.76 -8.06 -6.87
CA ASP A 319 5.41 -8.28 -6.33
C ASP A 319 4.80 -6.95 -5.91
N ILE A 320 3.82 -6.51 -6.71
CA ILE A 320 3.11 -5.25 -6.49
C ILE A 320 2.36 -5.17 -5.16
N ARG A 321 1.91 -6.31 -4.62
CA ARG A 321 1.21 -6.34 -3.32
C ARG A 321 2.17 -5.99 -2.20
N LEU A 322 3.44 -6.40 -2.32
CA LEU A 322 4.50 -6.06 -1.37
C LEU A 322 4.97 -4.62 -1.58
N SER A 323 5.30 -4.25 -2.82
CA SER A 323 5.86 -2.92 -3.11
C SER A 323 4.86 -1.79 -2.83
N ALA A 324 3.58 -1.96 -3.15
CA ALA A 324 2.57 -0.95 -2.85
C ALA A 324 2.39 -0.70 -1.35
N GLN A 325 2.45 -1.74 -0.51
CA GLN A 325 2.37 -1.58 0.95
C GLN A 325 3.61 -0.88 1.50
N ALA A 326 4.80 -1.25 1.01
CA ALA A 326 6.04 -0.61 1.39
C ALA A 326 6.09 0.87 0.97
N ILE A 327 5.57 1.20 -0.22
CA ILE A 327 5.43 2.59 -0.70
C ILE A 327 4.49 3.37 0.21
N CYS A 328 3.31 2.83 0.56
CA CYS A 328 2.39 3.49 1.49
C CYS A 328 3.04 3.71 2.87
N ALA A 329 3.73 2.70 3.41
CA ALA A 329 4.42 2.81 4.68
C ALA A 329 5.46 3.94 4.66
N LEU A 330 6.30 3.99 3.62
CA LEU A 330 7.29 5.06 3.47
C LEU A 330 6.64 6.42 3.28
N ALA A 331 5.58 6.52 2.47
CA ALA A 331 4.85 7.76 2.22
C ALA A 331 4.16 8.30 3.48
N ASN A 332 3.67 7.42 4.35
CA ASN A 332 3.07 7.78 5.63
C ASN A 332 4.11 8.27 6.64
N LEU A 333 5.31 7.69 6.62
CA LEU A 333 6.44 8.11 7.47
C LEU A 333 7.11 9.40 6.97
N ASP A 334 6.87 9.76 5.71
CA ASP A 334 7.46 10.94 5.11
C ASP A 334 6.70 12.22 5.48
N GLY A 335 7.25 12.97 6.44
CA GLY A 335 6.69 14.25 6.87
C GLY A 335 6.99 15.45 5.96
N ASP A 336 7.84 15.33 4.94
CA ASP A 336 8.30 16.49 4.16
C ASP A 336 7.49 16.74 2.88
N GLU A 337 6.97 15.68 2.23
CA GLU A 337 6.37 15.79 0.89
C GLU A 337 4.83 15.89 0.93
N ASN A 338 4.17 15.28 1.90
CA ASN A 338 2.77 14.89 1.77
C ASN A 338 1.72 15.89 2.30
N GLU A 339 2.05 17.12 2.71
CA GLU A 339 1.08 18.06 3.32
C GLU A 339 0.24 17.40 4.45
N GLY A 340 0.79 16.39 5.13
CA GLY A 340 0.06 15.59 6.14
C GLY A 340 -0.82 14.45 5.61
N ALA A 341 -0.83 14.16 4.31
CA ALA A 341 -1.58 13.06 3.71
C ALA A 341 -1.11 11.70 4.25
N LYS A 342 -2.07 10.85 4.60
CA LYS A 342 -1.88 9.49 5.10
C LYS A 342 -2.70 8.52 4.26
N TYR A 343 -2.10 7.37 3.99
CA TYR A 343 -2.67 6.27 3.22
C TYR A 343 -2.97 5.13 4.19
N PRO A 344 -4.16 5.10 4.80
CA PRO A 344 -4.58 4.02 5.68
C PRO A 344 -4.78 2.73 4.92
N GLN A 345 -5.02 1.65 5.67
CA GLN A 345 -5.29 0.33 5.11
C GLN A 345 -6.32 0.42 3.96
N ARG A 346 -6.05 -0.32 2.88
CA ARG A 346 -6.85 -0.41 1.64
C ARG A 346 -6.75 0.79 0.70
N ILE A 347 -6.05 1.85 1.07
CA ILE A 347 -5.71 2.97 0.18
C ILE A 347 -4.26 2.80 -0.28
N TYR A 348 -4.06 2.65 -1.60
CA TYR A 348 -2.76 2.44 -2.21
C TYR A 348 -2.31 3.67 -2.98
N LEU A 349 -1.16 4.23 -2.61
CA LEU A 349 -0.47 5.22 -3.42
C LEU A 349 0.26 4.49 -4.56
N LEU A 350 -0.31 4.52 -5.76
CA LEU A 350 0.28 3.88 -6.95
C LEU A 350 1.36 4.78 -7.57
N HIS A 351 1.11 6.10 -7.61
CA HIS A 351 2.03 7.13 -8.08
C HIS A 351 1.78 8.45 -7.33
N PRO A 352 2.81 9.22 -6.93
CA PRO A 352 4.24 8.96 -7.10
C PRO A 352 4.79 7.90 -6.14
N SER A 353 5.56 6.94 -6.69
CA SER A 353 6.24 5.91 -5.88
C SER A 353 7.46 6.47 -5.13
N HIS A 354 8.05 7.52 -5.68
CA HIS A 354 9.25 8.18 -5.19
C HIS A 354 8.99 9.65 -4.96
N ARG A 355 9.87 10.30 -4.19
CA ARG A 355 9.88 11.74 -4.05
C ARG A 355 10.06 12.41 -5.40
N ALA A 356 9.15 13.32 -5.75
CA ALA A 356 9.19 14.06 -7.01
C ALA A 356 9.26 15.57 -6.74
N HIS A 357 10.12 16.27 -7.48
CA HIS A 357 10.19 17.73 -7.40
C HIS A 357 8.97 18.41 -8.06
N VAL A 358 8.27 17.70 -8.93
CA VAL A 358 7.13 18.23 -9.68
C VAL A 358 5.86 18.07 -8.85
N ALA A 359 5.21 19.19 -8.54
CA ALA A 359 3.97 19.20 -7.79
C ALA A 359 2.86 18.41 -8.53
N THR A 360 2.11 17.62 -7.77
CA THR A 360 0.95 16.87 -8.27
C THR A 360 -0.15 17.84 -8.70
N LYS A 361 -0.58 17.73 -9.97
CA LYS A 361 -1.56 18.64 -10.57
C LYS A 361 -3.01 18.13 -10.47
N MET A 362 -3.19 16.81 -10.41
CA MET A 362 -4.48 16.13 -10.46
C MET A 362 -4.41 14.77 -9.76
N ASP A 363 -5.50 14.37 -9.14
CA ASP A 363 -5.71 13.06 -8.53
C ASP A 363 -6.51 12.15 -9.47
N VAL A 364 -6.11 10.89 -9.60
CA VAL A 364 -6.86 9.85 -10.33
C VAL A 364 -7.09 8.67 -9.39
N VAL A 365 -8.35 8.34 -9.15
CA VAL A 365 -8.73 7.37 -8.12
C VAL A 365 -9.45 6.18 -8.74
N PHE A 366 -8.91 4.98 -8.50
CA PHE A 366 -9.35 3.73 -9.10
C PHE A 366 -10.07 2.82 -8.09
N LEU A 367 -11.34 2.49 -8.35
CA LEU A 367 -12.17 1.62 -7.50
C LEU A 367 -12.59 0.35 -8.26
N HIS A 368 -12.16 -0.81 -7.75
CA HIS A 368 -12.45 -2.10 -8.35
C HIS A 368 -13.91 -2.55 -8.20
N GLY A 369 -14.31 -3.62 -8.89
CA GLY A 369 -15.62 -4.27 -8.75
C GLY A 369 -15.68 -5.41 -7.72
N LEU A 370 -16.83 -6.08 -7.59
CA LEU A 370 -16.98 -7.28 -6.75
C LEU A 370 -15.96 -8.38 -7.09
N LEU A 371 -15.46 -9.11 -6.08
CA LEU A 371 -14.39 -10.13 -6.17
C LEU A 371 -13.04 -9.60 -6.67
N GLY A 372 -12.95 -8.31 -6.93
CA GLY A 372 -11.76 -7.67 -7.42
C GLY A 372 -10.79 -7.33 -6.30
N GLY A 373 -9.74 -6.66 -6.74
CA GLY A 373 -8.78 -5.93 -5.93
C GLY A 373 -8.03 -5.02 -6.90
N VAL A 374 -7.41 -3.96 -6.39
CA VAL A 374 -6.69 -2.98 -7.24
C VAL A 374 -5.76 -3.67 -8.24
N PHE A 375 -4.97 -4.65 -7.79
CA PHE A 375 -4.00 -5.37 -8.63
C PHE A 375 -4.59 -6.52 -9.47
N VAL A 376 -5.87 -6.84 -9.29
CA VAL A 376 -6.59 -7.87 -10.06
C VAL A 376 -7.42 -7.24 -11.17
N THR A 377 -8.10 -6.13 -10.86
CA THR A 377 -8.97 -5.40 -11.77
C THR A 377 -8.17 -4.54 -12.73
N TRP A 378 -7.16 -3.81 -12.23
CA TRP A 378 -6.42 -2.83 -13.01
C TRP A 378 -5.10 -3.36 -13.57
N ARG A 379 -5.07 -4.63 -14.00
CA ARG A 379 -3.90 -5.28 -14.61
C ARG A 379 -4.04 -5.40 -16.13
N GLN A 380 -2.95 -5.67 -16.84
CA GLN A 380 -3.04 -5.94 -18.28
C GLN A 380 -3.84 -7.21 -18.58
N ARG A 381 -4.58 -7.19 -19.69
CA ARG A 381 -5.40 -8.33 -20.14
C ARG A 381 -4.56 -9.58 -20.34
N ASP A 382 -5.15 -10.75 -20.12
CA ASP A 382 -4.55 -12.02 -20.53
C ASP A 382 -4.62 -12.16 -22.05
N VAL A 383 -3.53 -12.65 -22.66
CA VAL A 383 -3.51 -12.91 -24.10
C VAL A 383 -4.38 -14.14 -24.33
N ASP A 384 -5.42 -14.01 -25.15
CA ASP A 384 -6.24 -15.15 -25.55
C ASP A 384 -5.38 -16.12 -26.36
N SER A 385 -5.10 -17.30 -25.81
CA SER A 385 -4.37 -18.37 -26.50
C SER A 385 -5.10 -18.94 -27.73
N SER A 386 -6.28 -18.41 -28.06
CA SER A 386 -7.15 -18.84 -29.15
C SER A 386 -7.36 -17.81 -30.27
N ALA A 387 -6.79 -16.61 -30.16
CA ALA A 387 -6.77 -15.69 -31.30
C ALA A 387 -5.71 -16.16 -32.31
N PRO A 388 -6.03 -16.35 -33.60
CA PRO A 388 -5.00 -16.50 -34.61
C PRO A 388 -4.18 -15.21 -34.55
N ARG A 389 -2.90 -15.32 -34.17
CA ARG A 389 -1.95 -14.26 -34.49
C ARG A 389 -2.09 -14.07 -36.00
N ALA A 390 -2.55 -12.90 -36.44
CA ALA A 390 -2.24 -12.47 -37.79
C ALA A 390 -0.72 -12.61 -37.88
N ILE A 391 -0.27 -13.57 -38.68
CA ILE A 391 1.12 -13.70 -39.05
C ILE A 391 1.36 -12.48 -39.95
N ASP A 392 1.54 -11.32 -39.33
CA ASP A 392 2.33 -10.29 -39.97
C ASP A 392 3.73 -10.88 -40.03
N ASP A 393 4.12 -11.12 -41.27
CA ASP A 393 5.26 -11.89 -41.74
C ASP A 393 6.59 -11.15 -41.45
N ALA A 394 6.76 -10.68 -40.21
CA ALA A 394 7.99 -10.07 -39.73
C ALA A 394 9.10 -11.12 -39.51
N SER A 395 8.74 -12.41 -39.35
CA SER A 395 9.75 -13.48 -39.32
C SER A 395 10.38 -13.73 -40.68
N SER A 396 9.71 -13.42 -41.81
CA SER A 396 10.28 -13.63 -43.15
C SER A 396 11.28 -12.54 -43.55
N LYS A 397 11.24 -11.35 -42.93
CA LYS A 397 12.26 -10.29 -43.13
C LYS A 397 13.54 -10.50 -42.32
N MET A 398 13.48 -11.26 -41.21
CA MET A 398 14.61 -11.48 -40.31
C MET A 398 15.59 -12.56 -40.82
N ASP A 399 15.15 -13.40 -41.77
CA ASP A 399 15.98 -14.45 -42.38
C ASP A 399 16.90 -13.95 -43.52
N TYR A 400 16.61 -12.79 -44.13
CA TYR A 400 17.44 -12.24 -45.20
C TYR A 400 18.77 -11.64 -44.73
N LEU A 401 18.89 -11.30 -43.45
CA LEU A 401 20.13 -10.77 -42.85
C LEU A 401 20.97 -11.85 -42.15
N SER A 402 20.36 -12.97 -41.77
CA SER A 402 21.03 -14.05 -41.04
C SER A 402 21.91 -14.94 -41.93
N THR A 403 21.76 -14.85 -43.27
CA THR A 403 22.49 -15.68 -44.24
C THR A 403 23.81 -15.06 -44.74
N MET A 404 24.21 -13.88 -44.25
CA MET A 404 25.33 -13.10 -44.83
C MET A 404 26.50 -12.79 -43.89
N ILE A 405 26.62 -13.38 -42.70
CA ILE A 405 27.74 -13.08 -41.80
C ILE A 405 28.29 -14.33 -41.12
N ASP A 406 29.47 -14.73 -41.57
CA ASP A 406 30.35 -15.72 -40.96
C ASP A 406 31.08 -15.10 -39.75
N ASP A 407 31.05 -15.84 -38.64
CA ASP A 407 31.83 -15.80 -37.39
C ASP A 407 32.18 -14.49 -36.60
N ASP A 408 32.02 -14.60 -35.28
CA ASP A 408 32.72 -13.87 -34.20
C ASP A 408 32.53 -12.34 -33.97
N ARG A 409 31.32 -11.79 -34.15
CA ARG A 409 30.94 -10.44 -33.64
C ARG A 409 29.69 -10.47 -32.77
N PRO A 410 29.54 -9.57 -31.75
CA PRO A 410 28.43 -9.64 -30.80
C PRO A 410 27.09 -9.45 -31.53
N GLN A 411 26.33 -10.54 -31.65
CA GLN A 411 25.02 -10.59 -32.30
C GLN A 411 24.04 -9.57 -31.71
N GLU A 412 24.21 -9.19 -30.44
CA GLU A 412 23.42 -8.15 -29.77
C GLU A 412 23.60 -6.77 -30.42
N PHE A 413 24.83 -6.37 -30.76
CA PHE A 413 25.08 -5.05 -31.36
C PHE A 413 24.40 -4.90 -32.73
N PHE A 414 24.41 -5.94 -33.56
CA PHE A 414 23.74 -5.88 -34.86
C PHE A 414 22.22 -5.97 -34.74
N LYS A 415 21.70 -6.70 -33.76
CA LYS A 415 20.26 -6.69 -33.42
C LYS A 415 19.82 -5.31 -32.94
N ASP A 416 20.59 -4.70 -32.04
CA ASP A 416 20.35 -3.34 -31.53
C ASP A 416 20.44 -2.30 -32.65
N LEU A 417 21.42 -2.41 -33.55
CA LEU A 417 21.57 -1.50 -34.68
C LEU A 417 20.43 -1.66 -35.70
N ALA A 418 20.05 -2.90 -36.03
CA ALA A 418 18.91 -3.18 -36.91
C ALA A 418 17.59 -2.67 -36.29
N ARG A 419 17.42 -2.83 -34.98
CA ARG A 419 16.31 -2.24 -34.21
C ARG A 419 16.32 -0.72 -34.28
N ASP A 420 17.45 -0.08 -34.02
CA ASP A 420 17.59 1.38 -34.06
C ASP A 420 17.28 1.94 -35.46
N LEU A 421 17.70 1.23 -36.52
CA LEU A 421 17.35 1.56 -37.89
C LEU A 421 15.85 1.39 -38.14
N HIS A 422 15.25 0.28 -37.71
CA HIS A 422 13.81 0.04 -37.84
C HIS A 422 12.98 1.07 -37.08
N LEU A 423 13.33 1.40 -35.83
CA LEU A 423 12.66 2.44 -35.04
C LEU A 423 12.82 3.83 -35.65
N ARG A 424 13.94 4.11 -36.33
CA ARG A 424 14.14 5.36 -37.07
C ARG A 424 13.31 5.39 -38.34
N GLU A 425 13.20 4.28 -39.07
CA GLU A 425 12.33 4.16 -40.25
C GLU A 425 10.85 4.25 -39.85
N TRP A 426 10.44 3.54 -38.80
CA TRP A 426 9.09 3.59 -38.25
C TRP A 426 8.72 5.00 -37.80
N ARG A 427 9.60 5.71 -37.05
CA ARG A 427 9.36 7.12 -36.71
C ARG A 427 9.31 8.04 -37.93
N LYS A 428 10.09 7.74 -38.97
CA LYS A 428 10.06 8.52 -40.22
C LYS A 428 8.80 8.28 -41.03
N ILE A 429 8.17 7.11 -40.98
CA ILE A 429 6.98 6.77 -41.78
C ILE A 429 5.70 6.87 -40.93
N GLY A 430 5.82 6.82 -39.60
CA GLY A 430 4.70 6.82 -38.65
C GLY A 430 3.81 8.05 -38.72
N HIS A 431 4.33 9.17 -39.23
CA HIS A 431 3.55 10.37 -39.49
C HIS A 431 2.57 10.24 -40.67
N ASP A 432 2.79 9.26 -41.57
CA ASP A 432 2.05 9.05 -42.82
C ASP A 432 0.88 8.07 -42.71
N PHE A 433 0.72 7.39 -41.58
CA PHE A 433 -0.39 6.46 -41.35
C PHE A 433 -0.98 6.56 -39.94
N GLU A 434 -2.22 6.12 -39.82
CA GLU A 434 -2.91 5.98 -38.53
C GLU A 434 -3.17 4.49 -38.25
N VAL A 435 -3.04 4.12 -36.98
CA VAL A 435 -3.34 2.79 -36.47
C VAL A 435 -4.65 2.86 -35.71
N VAL A 436 -5.58 1.97 -36.06
CA VAL A 436 -6.84 1.80 -35.34
C VAL A 436 -6.54 1.16 -33.98
N LEU A 437 -7.08 1.74 -32.92
CA LEU A 437 -6.84 1.29 -31.56
C LEU A 437 -7.49 -0.07 -31.28
N ASP A 438 -6.86 -0.86 -30.41
CA ASP A 438 -7.44 -2.12 -29.92
C ASP A 438 -8.74 -1.84 -29.16
N ASP A 439 -9.66 -2.81 -29.13
CA ASP A 439 -10.93 -2.69 -28.40
C ASP A 439 -11.82 -1.52 -28.84
N CYS A 440 -11.72 -1.10 -30.10
CA CYS A 440 -12.58 -0.05 -30.65
C CYS A 440 -14.07 -0.38 -30.39
N PRO A 441 -14.89 0.60 -29.97
CA PRO A 441 -16.30 0.38 -29.66
C PRO A 441 -17.08 -0.19 -30.85
N GLN A 442 -17.98 -1.12 -30.58
CA GLN A 442 -18.92 -1.67 -31.57
C GLN A 442 -20.08 -0.70 -31.85
N ASP A 443 -20.47 0.07 -30.84
CA ASP A 443 -21.56 1.04 -30.89
C ASP A 443 -21.31 2.16 -29.86
N MET A 444 -21.90 3.33 -30.08
CA MET A 444 -21.72 4.51 -29.24
C MET A 444 -22.91 5.47 -29.33
N ASN A 445 -23.08 6.32 -28.32
CA ASN A 445 -24.10 7.36 -28.36
C ASN A 445 -23.64 8.61 -29.14
N ALA A 446 -24.56 9.53 -29.42
CA ALA A 446 -24.29 10.73 -30.23
C ALA A 446 -23.30 11.72 -29.60
N SER A 447 -23.09 11.67 -28.28
CA SER A 447 -22.13 12.49 -27.56
C SER A 447 -20.71 11.91 -27.58
N ALA A 448 -20.55 10.64 -27.94
CA ALA A 448 -19.28 9.96 -27.94
C ALA A 448 -18.29 10.54 -28.95
N SER A 449 -17.06 10.78 -28.50
CA SER A 449 -15.94 11.22 -29.32
C SER A 449 -14.72 10.31 -29.16
N GLY A 450 -13.78 10.38 -30.10
CA GLY A 450 -12.54 9.60 -30.08
C GLY A 450 -11.60 9.88 -28.87
N PRO A 451 -10.34 9.40 -28.91
CA PRO A 451 -9.62 8.92 -30.10
C PRO A 451 -9.96 7.46 -30.46
N PHE A 452 -10.21 7.16 -31.74
CA PHE A 452 -10.41 5.80 -32.27
C PHE A 452 -9.17 5.23 -32.99
N SER A 453 -8.28 6.12 -33.39
CA SER A 453 -6.99 5.84 -34.01
C SER A 453 -5.92 6.73 -33.35
N CYS A 454 -4.66 6.36 -33.56
CA CYS A 454 -3.52 7.22 -33.25
C CYS A 454 -2.50 7.14 -34.39
N ARG A 455 -1.56 8.09 -34.45
CA ARG A 455 -0.55 8.12 -35.50
C ARG A 455 0.48 7.01 -35.27
N GLY A 456 1.08 6.50 -36.33
CA GLY A 456 2.12 5.46 -36.22
C GLY A 456 3.37 5.90 -35.44
N ASP A 457 3.58 7.21 -35.27
CA ASP A 457 4.66 7.81 -34.47
C ASP A 457 4.23 8.25 -33.05
N ASP A 458 3.01 7.90 -32.60
CA ASP A 458 2.55 8.21 -31.25
C ASP A 458 3.36 7.46 -30.18
N ALA A 459 3.51 8.04 -28.99
CA ALA A 459 4.24 7.45 -27.87
C ALA A 459 3.65 6.10 -27.40
N CYS A 460 2.38 5.83 -27.69
CA CYS A 460 1.76 4.52 -27.43
C CYS A 460 2.20 3.41 -28.38
N MET A 461 2.85 3.74 -29.51
CA MET A 461 3.37 2.79 -30.50
C MET A 461 4.76 2.27 -30.13
N GLU A 462 5.49 2.96 -29.24
CA GLU A 462 6.85 2.58 -28.87
C GLU A 462 6.92 1.25 -28.09
N ASP A 463 5.83 0.85 -27.41
CA ASP A 463 5.80 -0.33 -26.54
C ASP A 463 5.44 -1.65 -27.25
N ASP A 464 4.91 -1.62 -28.48
CA ASP A 464 4.44 -2.83 -29.18
C ASP A 464 5.53 -3.60 -29.93
N LEU A 465 6.75 -3.03 -30.00
CA LEU A 465 7.86 -3.64 -30.74
C LEU A 465 8.71 -4.63 -29.91
N GLU A 466 8.46 -4.80 -28.60
CA GLU A 466 9.16 -5.77 -27.75
C GLU A 466 8.23 -6.52 -26.77
N SER A 467 8.75 -7.64 -26.29
CA SER A 467 8.26 -8.46 -25.17
C SER A 467 8.33 -7.71 -23.84
N ALA A 468 7.74 -6.51 -23.75
CA ALA A 468 7.66 -5.78 -22.51
C ALA A 468 7.00 -6.67 -21.44
N PRO A 469 7.56 -6.72 -20.21
CA PRO A 469 7.00 -7.54 -19.16
C PRO A 469 5.56 -7.08 -18.89
N LYS A 470 4.65 -8.04 -18.88
CA LYS A 470 3.23 -7.79 -18.65
C LYS A 470 3.01 -6.98 -17.38
N THR A 471 2.35 -5.82 -17.48
CA THR A 471 2.06 -5.00 -16.30
C THR A 471 1.06 -5.68 -15.36
N ARG A 472 1.39 -5.66 -14.08
CA ARG A 472 0.50 -6.11 -12.99
C ARG A 472 -0.43 -5.00 -12.50
N CYS A 473 -0.17 -3.74 -12.84
CA CYS A 473 -1.04 -2.61 -12.57
C CYS A 473 -0.81 -1.50 -13.59
N TRP A 474 -1.59 -1.52 -14.67
CA TRP A 474 -1.41 -0.57 -15.77
C TRP A 474 -1.59 0.90 -15.36
N PRO A 475 -2.44 1.29 -14.36
CA PRO A 475 -2.49 2.67 -13.91
C PRO A 475 -1.18 3.12 -13.25
N LYS A 476 -0.46 2.21 -12.59
CA LYS A 476 0.83 2.50 -11.97
C LYS A 476 1.92 2.63 -13.03
N ASP A 477 1.90 1.75 -14.01
CA ASP A 477 3.04 1.58 -14.91
C ASP A 477 2.94 2.48 -16.16
N TRP A 478 1.74 2.67 -16.73
CA TRP A 478 1.57 3.40 -18.00
C TRP A 478 1.21 4.88 -17.81
N LEU A 479 0.26 5.20 -16.92
CA LEU A 479 -0.20 6.60 -16.78
C LEU A 479 0.91 7.59 -16.40
N PRO A 480 1.87 7.26 -15.50
CA PRO A 480 2.98 8.16 -15.20
C PRO A 480 3.95 8.39 -16.36
N MET A 481 4.04 7.46 -17.32
CA MET A 481 4.86 7.64 -18.52
C MET A 481 4.24 8.72 -19.43
N ASP A 482 2.91 8.71 -19.56
CA ASP A 482 2.18 9.65 -20.41
C ASP A 482 1.86 10.99 -19.71
N ILE A 483 1.64 10.97 -18.39
CA ILE A 483 1.29 12.13 -17.56
C ILE A 483 2.00 12.02 -16.20
N PRO A 484 3.23 12.55 -16.04
CA PRO A 484 4.04 12.31 -14.85
C PRO A 484 3.57 13.04 -13.58
N PHE A 485 2.76 14.10 -13.73
CA PHE A 485 2.33 14.97 -12.63
C PHE A 485 0.97 14.57 -12.02
N LEU A 486 0.57 13.30 -12.18
CA LEU A 486 -0.60 12.72 -11.53
C LEU A 486 -0.27 12.25 -10.11
N ARG A 487 -1.28 12.21 -9.24
CA ARG A 487 -1.31 11.33 -8.08
C ARG A 487 -2.34 10.24 -8.34
N ILE A 488 -1.92 8.98 -8.29
CA ILE A 488 -2.76 7.84 -8.63
C ILE A 488 -3.00 7.03 -7.37
N ILE A 489 -4.28 6.86 -7.02
CA ILE A 489 -4.71 6.15 -5.81
C ILE A 489 -5.57 4.96 -6.22
N GLY A 490 -5.20 3.77 -5.75
CA GLY A 490 -6.02 2.57 -5.84
C GLY A 490 -6.76 2.32 -4.53
N ILE A 491 -8.02 1.91 -4.58
CA ILE A 491 -8.83 1.64 -3.39
C ILE A 491 -9.32 0.19 -3.40
N ASN A 492 -9.08 -0.51 -2.30
CA ASN A 492 -9.73 -1.78 -1.97
C ASN A 492 -10.90 -1.57 -1.01
N TYR A 493 -11.90 -2.44 -1.09
CA TYR A 493 -12.98 -2.53 -0.10
C TYR A 493 -13.43 -3.98 0.07
N ASP A 494 -14.03 -4.32 1.21
CA ASP A 494 -14.44 -5.69 1.47
C ASP A 494 -15.59 -6.10 0.56
N THR A 495 -15.34 -7.14 -0.23
CA THR A 495 -16.37 -7.83 -1.01
C THR A 495 -16.29 -9.31 -0.71
N SER A 496 -17.17 -9.83 0.14
CA SER A 496 -17.31 -11.27 0.33
C SER A 496 -18.37 -11.81 -0.62
N LEU A 497 -18.03 -12.74 -1.52
CA LEU A 497 -19.04 -13.51 -2.26
C LEU A 497 -19.25 -14.94 -1.72
N SER A 498 -18.54 -15.29 -0.65
CA SER A 498 -18.64 -16.60 0.00
C SER A 498 -18.61 -16.42 1.51
N MET A 499 -19.68 -16.82 2.21
CA MET A 499 -19.70 -16.93 3.69
C MET A 499 -18.85 -18.10 4.22
N TRP A 500 -17.84 -18.53 3.46
CA TRP A 500 -17.03 -19.73 3.72
C TRP A 500 -15.68 -19.41 4.38
N THR A 501 -15.29 -18.13 4.47
CA THR A 501 -14.13 -17.70 5.26
C THR A 501 -14.48 -17.65 6.75
N PRO A 502 -13.55 -18.01 7.65
CA PRO A 502 -13.81 -17.95 9.09
C PRO A 502 -14.26 -16.54 9.49
N PHE A 503 -15.42 -16.47 10.16
CA PHE A 503 -16.06 -15.23 10.57
C PHE A 503 -15.18 -14.47 11.58
N CYS A 504 -14.88 -13.19 11.34
CA CYS A 504 -14.42 -12.29 12.41
C CYS A 504 -15.62 -11.51 12.96
N PRO A 505 -16.03 -11.73 14.22
CA PRO A 505 -17.17 -11.03 14.82
C PRO A 505 -16.98 -9.52 15.06
N ILE A 506 -15.77 -8.99 14.89
CA ILE A 506 -15.47 -7.54 15.01
C ILE A 506 -15.66 -6.81 13.68
N GLU A 507 -15.38 -7.49 12.55
CA GLU A 507 -15.56 -6.91 11.23
C GLU A 507 -17.07 -6.92 10.92
N SER A 508 -17.67 -5.73 10.76
CA SER A 508 -19.13 -5.63 10.69
C SER A 508 -19.67 -6.50 9.55
N THR A 509 -20.59 -7.38 9.92
CA THR A 509 -20.89 -8.61 9.19
C THR A 509 -21.56 -8.37 7.83
N LYS A 510 -21.95 -7.13 7.50
CA LYS A 510 -22.73 -6.77 6.31
C LYS A 510 -22.58 -5.28 6.04
N SER A 511 -21.41 -4.80 5.62
CA SER A 511 -21.27 -3.38 5.29
C SER A 511 -22.11 -3.05 4.05
N THR A 512 -23.19 -2.29 4.20
CA THR A 512 -24.00 -1.85 3.06
C THR A 512 -23.17 -0.96 2.11
N ILE A 513 -23.57 -0.75 0.86
CA ILE A 513 -22.93 0.25 -0.04
C ILE A 513 -22.76 1.61 0.70
N ARG A 514 -23.72 1.99 1.54
CA ARG A 514 -23.66 3.21 2.36
C ARG A 514 -22.51 3.16 3.37
N GLU A 515 -22.46 2.14 4.23
CA GLU A 515 -21.40 2.04 5.26
C GLU A 515 -20.01 1.98 4.63
N ARG A 516 -19.87 1.24 3.51
CA ARG A 516 -18.63 1.21 2.73
C ARG A 516 -18.25 2.59 2.20
N SER A 517 -19.22 3.33 1.65
CA SER A 517 -18.96 4.68 1.15
C SER A 517 -18.53 5.64 2.27
N GLU A 518 -19.11 5.53 3.46
CA GLU A 518 -18.77 6.37 4.62
C GLU A 518 -17.34 6.05 5.13
N ASP A 519 -16.97 4.77 5.25
CA ASP A 519 -15.59 4.35 5.60
C ASP A 519 -14.56 4.80 4.55
N LEU A 520 -14.86 4.61 3.26
CA LEU A 520 -13.96 5.02 2.18
C LEU A 520 -13.75 6.53 2.15
N VAL A 521 -14.79 7.32 2.33
CA VAL A 521 -14.68 8.79 2.41
C VAL A 521 -13.80 9.20 3.59
N ALA A 522 -13.98 8.60 4.76
CA ALA A 522 -13.13 8.90 5.92
C ALA A 522 -11.65 8.64 5.63
N ARG A 523 -11.32 7.51 5.00
CA ARG A 523 -9.95 7.16 4.60
C ARG A 523 -9.39 8.08 3.52
N LEU A 524 -10.20 8.46 2.54
CA LEU A 524 -9.78 9.35 1.45
C LEU A 524 -9.52 10.79 1.94
N ARG A 525 -10.23 11.23 2.97
CA ARG A 525 -9.95 12.50 3.65
C ARG A 525 -8.57 12.48 4.31
N MET A 526 -8.17 11.36 4.94
CA MET A 526 -6.81 11.21 5.47
C MET A 526 -5.75 11.33 4.37
N ALA A 527 -6.06 10.87 3.15
CA ALA A 527 -5.20 11.01 1.98
C ALA A 527 -5.26 12.41 1.33
N ASN A 528 -5.90 13.40 1.97
CA ASN A 528 -6.08 14.75 1.45
C ASN A 528 -6.74 14.78 0.05
N LEU A 529 -7.71 13.90 -0.18
CA LEU A 529 -8.51 13.93 -1.40
C LEU A 529 -9.47 15.13 -1.39
N GLY A 530 -9.68 15.75 -2.55
CA GLY A 530 -10.52 16.95 -2.67
C GLY A 530 -9.75 18.26 -2.61
N GLN A 531 -8.42 18.25 -2.50
CA GLN A 531 -7.59 19.47 -2.58
C GLN A 531 -7.15 19.84 -4.01
N ARG A 532 -7.28 18.90 -4.96
CA ARG A 532 -6.81 19.00 -6.33
C ARG A 532 -7.91 18.51 -7.27
N PRO A 533 -7.92 18.90 -8.56
CA PRO A 533 -8.79 18.30 -9.56
C PRO A 533 -8.73 16.78 -9.50
N LEU A 534 -9.87 16.13 -9.65
CA LEU A 534 -10.05 14.71 -9.36
C LEU A 534 -10.77 14.00 -10.51
N VAL A 535 -10.24 12.86 -10.92
CA VAL A 535 -10.89 11.96 -11.88
C VAL A 535 -11.10 10.60 -11.21
N TRP A 536 -12.33 10.09 -11.29
CA TRP A 536 -12.66 8.78 -10.76
C TRP A 536 -12.74 7.75 -11.87
N VAL A 537 -12.25 6.54 -11.59
CA VAL A 537 -12.32 5.40 -12.48
C VAL A 537 -12.90 4.22 -11.70
N GLY A 538 -14.12 3.82 -12.04
CA GLY A 538 -14.85 2.78 -11.32
C GLY A 538 -15.19 1.60 -12.21
N HIS A 539 -14.97 0.39 -11.74
CA HIS A 539 -15.45 -0.83 -12.39
C HIS A 539 -16.61 -1.44 -11.61
N SER A 540 -17.69 -1.84 -12.29
CA SER A 540 -18.82 -2.56 -11.69
C SER A 540 -19.33 -1.85 -10.41
N MET A 541 -19.44 -2.56 -9.29
CA MET A 541 -19.85 -2.01 -7.98
C MET A 541 -18.97 -0.85 -7.50
N GLY A 542 -17.69 -0.77 -7.89
CA GLY A 542 -16.83 0.36 -7.58
C GLY A 542 -17.38 1.69 -8.11
N GLY A 543 -18.01 1.66 -9.30
CA GLY A 543 -18.71 2.82 -9.85
C GLY A 543 -19.92 3.24 -9.03
N LEU A 544 -20.65 2.29 -8.45
CA LEU A 544 -21.78 2.60 -7.55
C LEU A 544 -21.30 3.19 -6.22
N LEU A 545 -20.18 2.72 -5.68
CA LEU A 545 -19.55 3.31 -4.51
C LEU A 545 -19.11 4.75 -4.79
N ILE A 546 -18.51 5.04 -5.95
CA ILE A 546 -18.19 6.42 -6.37
C ILE A 546 -19.45 7.30 -6.36
N LYS A 547 -20.53 6.83 -7.00
CA LYS A 547 -21.82 7.56 -7.00
C LYS A 547 -22.28 7.84 -5.57
N LYS A 548 -22.28 6.83 -4.71
CA LYS A 548 -22.74 6.95 -3.33
C LYS A 548 -21.90 7.95 -2.53
N MET A 549 -20.57 7.87 -2.61
CA MET A 549 -19.67 8.80 -1.93
C MET A 549 -19.94 10.25 -2.36
N LEU A 550 -20.05 10.52 -3.67
CA LEU A 550 -20.27 11.87 -4.18
C LEU A 550 -21.66 12.42 -3.80
N VAL A 551 -22.71 11.59 -3.86
CA VAL A 551 -24.06 12.01 -3.46
C VAL A 551 -24.12 12.36 -1.96
N GLU A 552 -23.46 11.60 -1.10
CA GLU A 552 -23.41 11.90 0.33
C GLU A 552 -22.58 13.16 0.65
N GLU A 553 -21.42 13.35 -0.01
CA GLU A 553 -20.66 14.60 0.11
C GLU A 553 -21.51 15.78 -0.37
N TRP A 554 -22.19 15.69 -1.51
CA TRP A 554 -23.08 16.74 -2.01
C TRP A 554 -24.20 17.08 -1.02
N LYS A 555 -24.90 16.08 -0.47
CA LYS A 555 -25.98 16.30 0.51
C LYS A 555 -25.49 16.94 1.81
N THR A 556 -24.24 16.69 2.20
CA THR A 556 -23.63 17.30 3.39
C THR A 556 -23.00 18.68 3.13
N GLY A 557 -23.13 19.19 1.90
CA GLY A 557 -22.69 20.50 1.47
C GLY A 557 -21.28 20.54 0.87
N ASP A 558 -20.74 19.39 0.45
CA ASP A 558 -19.40 19.22 -0.13
C ASP A 558 -18.28 19.89 0.69
N ARG A 559 -18.29 19.63 2.00
CA ARG A 559 -17.42 20.32 2.97
C ARG A 559 -15.93 20.15 2.71
N HIS A 560 -15.55 19.12 1.96
CA HIS A 560 -14.16 18.77 1.65
C HIS A 560 -13.82 19.02 0.17
N ASP A 561 -14.68 19.76 -0.55
CA ASP A 561 -14.52 20.11 -1.97
C ASP A 561 -14.34 18.87 -2.90
N ILE A 562 -14.80 17.68 -2.51
CA ILE A 562 -14.66 16.45 -3.31
C ILE A 562 -15.51 16.54 -4.57
N CYS A 563 -16.79 16.96 -4.46
CA CYS A 563 -17.67 17.09 -5.61
C CYS A 563 -17.21 18.23 -6.53
N LYS A 564 -16.87 19.39 -5.95
CA LYS A 564 -16.36 20.57 -6.66
C LYS A 564 -15.08 20.28 -7.44
N ASN A 565 -14.17 19.49 -6.87
CA ASN A 565 -12.92 19.14 -7.53
C ASN A 565 -13.02 17.93 -8.46
N THR A 566 -14.08 17.14 -8.38
CA THR A 566 -14.34 16.08 -9.36
C THR A 566 -14.58 16.69 -10.74
N LYS A 567 -13.75 16.32 -11.73
CA LYS A 567 -13.80 16.84 -13.11
C LYS A 567 -14.33 15.81 -14.09
N ALA A 568 -14.02 14.55 -13.87
CA ALA A 568 -14.52 13.47 -14.71
C ALA A 568 -14.74 12.17 -13.93
N ILE A 569 -15.64 11.32 -14.42
CA ILE A 569 -15.86 9.97 -13.92
C ILE A 569 -15.94 9.00 -15.10
N LEU A 570 -15.14 7.95 -15.05
CA LEU A 570 -15.16 6.86 -16.01
C LEU A 570 -15.74 5.59 -15.38
N PHE A 571 -16.85 5.11 -15.93
CA PHE A 571 -17.54 3.91 -15.49
C PHE A 571 -17.27 2.74 -16.44
N TYR A 572 -16.75 1.64 -15.91
CA TYR A 572 -16.50 0.39 -16.63
C TYR A 572 -17.53 -0.66 -16.20
N SER A 573 -18.49 -0.99 -17.06
CA SER A 573 -19.61 -1.92 -16.78
C SER A 573 -20.26 -1.66 -15.40
N THR A 574 -20.58 -0.41 -15.08
CA THR A 574 -21.26 -0.09 -13.81
C THR A 574 -22.78 -0.24 -13.96
N PRO A 575 -23.45 -1.09 -13.14
CA PRO A 575 -24.89 -1.32 -13.27
C PRO A 575 -25.70 -0.20 -12.59
N HIS A 576 -25.85 0.95 -13.23
CA HIS A 576 -26.49 2.13 -12.63
C HIS A 576 -27.97 1.93 -12.30
N ARG A 577 -28.66 1.04 -13.02
CA ARG A 577 -30.06 0.64 -12.75
C ARG A 577 -30.18 -0.77 -12.15
N GLY A 578 -29.04 -1.35 -11.74
CA GLY A 578 -28.91 -2.72 -11.24
C GLY A 578 -28.66 -3.75 -12.35
N SER A 579 -28.63 -5.05 -12.02
CA SER A 579 -28.22 -6.10 -12.97
C SER A 579 -29.25 -7.22 -13.08
N HIS A 580 -29.56 -7.65 -14.31
CA HIS A 580 -30.42 -8.82 -14.61
C HIS A 580 -29.94 -10.12 -13.93
N VAL A 581 -28.66 -10.21 -13.53
CA VAL A 581 -28.10 -11.38 -12.82
C VAL A 581 -28.82 -11.62 -11.49
N ALA A 582 -29.33 -10.56 -10.87
CA ALA A 582 -30.04 -10.64 -9.60
C ALA A 582 -31.54 -10.98 -9.76
N ALA A 583 -32.01 -11.16 -11.00
CA ALA A 583 -33.34 -11.67 -11.36
C ALA A 583 -33.35 -13.18 -11.70
N LEU A 584 -32.20 -13.86 -11.64
CA LEU A 584 -32.12 -15.33 -11.79
C LEU A 584 -33.01 -16.06 -10.77
N LYS A 585 -33.56 -17.23 -11.10
CA LYS A 585 -34.36 -18.03 -10.15
C LYS A 585 -33.55 -18.31 -8.87
N GLN A 586 -34.20 -18.30 -7.70
CA GLN A 586 -33.54 -18.43 -6.39
C GLN A 586 -32.63 -19.67 -6.28
N THR A 587 -32.99 -20.78 -6.95
CA THR A 587 -32.15 -21.98 -7.02
C THR A 587 -30.86 -21.78 -7.83
N THR A 588 -30.91 -21.02 -8.92
CA THR A 588 -29.74 -20.62 -9.71
C THR A 588 -28.92 -19.56 -8.98
N GLN A 589 -29.54 -18.64 -8.24
CA GLN A 589 -28.82 -17.69 -7.36
C GLN A 589 -28.07 -18.41 -6.25
N MET A 590 -28.68 -19.42 -5.60
CA MET A 590 -28.01 -20.19 -4.55
C MET A 590 -26.86 -21.06 -5.07
N LEU A 591 -26.94 -21.54 -6.31
CA LEU A 591 -25.88 -22.34 -6.92
C LEU A 591 -24.68 -21.48 -7.35
N VAL A 592 -24.93 -20.23 -7.75
CA VAL A 592 -23.89 -19.38 -8.32
C VAL A 592 -23.40 -18.30 -7.33
N TRP A 593 -24.26 -17.65 -6.53
CA TRP A 593 -23.89 -16.47 -5.70
C TRP A 593 -24.81 -16.19 -4.47
N PRO A 594 -24.42 -16.53 -3.22
CA PRO A 594 -25.30 -16.43 -2.04
C PRO A 594 -25.25 -15.12 -1.20
N THR A 595 -24.59 -14.02 -1.60
CA THR A 595 -24.26 -12.90 -0.66
C THR A 595 -25.11 -11.63 -0.74
N VAL A 596 -25.03 -10.82 0.32
CA VAL A 596 -25.79 -9.57 0.57
C VAL A 596 -25.44 -8.50 -0.46
N GLU A 597 -24.19 -8.42 -0.90
CA GLU A 597 -23.72 -7.48 -1.93
C GLU A 597 -24.43 -7.71 -3.27
N VAL A 598 -24.71 -8.97 -3.60
CA VAL A 598 -25.44 -9.34 -4.81
C VAL A 598 -26.94 -9.03 -4.66
N GLN A 599 -27.46 -9.05 -3.43
CA GLN A 599 -28.85 -8.64 -3.15
C GLN A 599 -29.02 -7.12 -3.25
N GLU A 600 -28.01 -6.32 -2.89
CA GLU A 600 -28.03 -4.85 -3.07
C GLU A 600 -27.94 -4.43 -4.54
N LEU A 601 -27.33 -5.27 -5.39
CA LEU A 601 -27.21 -5.07 -6.85
C LEU A 601 -28.43 -5.55 -7.64
N ARG A 602 -29.55 -5.84 -6.96
CA ARG A 602 -30.80 -6.22 -7.61
C ARG A 602 -31.25 -5.17 -8.61
N GLU A 603 -31.56 -5.63 -9.82
CA GLU A 603 -32.18 -4.78 -10.84
C GLU A 603 -33.44 -4.12 -10.31
N GLU A 604 -33.61 -2.83 -10.63
CA GLU A 604 -34.74 -2.01 -10.17
C GLU A 604 -34.89 -1.93 -8.64
N SER A 605 -33.82 -2.18 -7.89
CA SER A 605 -33.76 -1.89 -6.46
C SER A 605 -34.16 -0.43 -6.23
N PRO A 606 -35.18 -0.13 -5.38
CA PRO A 606 -35.58 1.24 -5.09
C PRO A 606 -34.43 2.11 -4.57
N GLN A 607 -33.46 1.49 -3.90
CA GLN A 607 -32.28 2.17 -3.36
C GLN A 607 -31.30 2.56 -4.46
N LEU A 608 -31.08 1.69 -5.47
CA LEU A 608 -30.20 1.98 -6.60
C LEU A 608 -30.82 3.01 -7.56
N LEU A 609 -32.11 2.88 -7.86
CA LEU A 609 -32.82 3.86 -8.69
C LEU A 609 -32.80 5.24 -8.04
N LYS A 610 -33.10 5.31 -6.74
CA LYS A 610 -32.99 6.56 -5.96
C LYS A 610 -31.57 7.12 -5.97
N LEU A 611 -30.54 6.29 -5.79
CA LEU A 611 -29.15 6.73 -5.87
C LEU A 611 -28.82 7.30 -7.25
N ASN A 612 -29.32 6.67 -8.32
CA ASN A 612 -29.12 7.15 -9.68
C ASN A 612 -29.81 8.50 -9.92
N GLU A 613 -31.05 8.66 -9.47
CA GLU A 613 -31.79 9.93 -9.53
C GLU A 613 -31.07 11.05 -8.77
N GLU A 614 -30.65 10.79 -7.53
CA GLU A 614 -29.91 11.76 -6.70
C GLU A 614 -28.56 12.12 -7.34
N PHE A 615 -27.87 11.16 -7.96
CA PHE A 615 -26.63 11.40 -8.67
C PHE A 615 -26.84 12.30 -9.90
N LEU A 616 -27.91 12.08 -10.68
CA LEU A 616 -28.24 12.95 -11.82
C LEU A 616 -28.55 14.38 -11.37
N GLN A 617 -29.28 14.56 -10.27
CA GLN A 617 -29.53 15.89 -9.67
C GLN A 617 -28.22 16.58 -9.24
N MET A 618 -27.28 15.82 -8.67
CA MET A 618 -25.97 16.35 -8.33
C MET A 618 -25.20 16.85 -9.56
N LEU A 619 -25.29 16.15 -10.69
CA LEU A 619 -24.63 16.54 -11.95
C LEU A 619 -25.20 17.84 -12.55
N GLU A 620 -26.43 18.23 -12.21
CA GLU A 620 -26.98 19.54 -12.58
C GLU A 620 -26.26 20.68 -11.83
N THR A 621 -25.78 20.41 -10.61
CA THR A 621 -25.04 21.37 -9.78
C THR A 621 -23.56 21.40 -10.15
N TYR A 622 -22.94 20.23 -10.35
CA TYR A 622 -21.52 20.09 -10.66
C TYR A 622 -21.31 19.60 -12.08
N ARG A 623 -20.62 20.40 -12.90
CA ARG A 623 -20.24 19.99 -14.25
C ARG A 623 -19.10 18.96 -14.19
N ILE A 624 -19.46 17.70 -14.37
CA ILE A 624 -18.55 16.56 -14.36
C ILE A 624 -18.66 15.83 -15.71
N ASP A 625 -17.53 15.60 -16.37
CA ASP A 625 -17.46 14.83 -17.61
C ASP A 625 -17.70 13.34 -17.30
N ILE A 626 -18.74 12.74 -17.86
CA ILE A 626 -19.08 11.32 -17.67
C ILE A 626 -18.70 10.53 -18.92
N VAL A 627 -17.97 9.43 -18.73
CA VAL A 627 -17.68 8.45 -19.77
C VAL A 627 -18.05 7.06 -19.26
N SER A 628 -18.90 6.37 -20.00
CA SER A 628 -19.37 5.03 -19.63
C SER A 628 -19.02 4.00 -20.71
N PHE A 629 -18.45 2.88 -20.28
CA PHE A 629 -18.16 1.72 -21.09
C PHE A 629 -19.05 0.56 -20.64
N THR A 630 -19.65 -0.16 -21.58
CA THR A 630 -20.40 -1.39 -21.30
C THR A 630 -19.81 -2.59 -22.04
N GLU A 631 -19.90 -3.76 -21.42
CA GLU A 631 -19.55 -5.03 -22.05
C GLU A 631 -20.58 -5.43 -23.11
N THR A 632 -20.12 -6.11 -24.16
CA THR A 632 -20.98 -6.77 -25.15
C THR A 632 -20.78 -8.28 -25.21
N LYS A 633 -19.72 -8.82 -24.60
CA LYS A 633 -19.47 -10.27 -24.53
C LYS A 633 -19.88 -10.82 -23.16
N PRO A 634 -20.50 -12.01 -23.10
CA PRO A 634 -20.79 -12.66 -21.84
C PRO A 634 -19.51 -13.18 -21.17
N THR A 635 -19.49 -13.16 -19.84
CA THR A 635 -18.41 -13.71 -19.03
C THR A 635 -18.70 -15.19 -18.70
N PRO A 636 -17.77 -16.13 -18.94
CA PRO A 636 -17.97 -17.52 -18.55
C PRO A 636 -17.85 -17.68 -17.03
N VAL A 637 -18.96 -18.03 -16.36
CA VAL A 637 -19.01 -18.28 -14.91
C VAL A 637 -19.11 -19.78 -14.61
N THR A 638 -18.56 -20.22 -13.47
CA THR A 638 -18.53 -21.61 -12.96
C THR A 638 -17.66 -22.59 -13.76
N ALA A 639 -17.42 -23.79 -13.19
CA ALA A 639 -16.67 -24.87 -13.84
C ALA A 639 -17.31 -25.35 -15.17
N LEU A 640 -18.61 -25.11 -15.36
CA LEU A 640 -19.35 -25.44 -16.57
C LEU A 640 -19.30 -24.33 -17.64
N LYS A 641 -18.58 -23.23 -17.41
CA LYS A 641 -18.42 -22.09 -18.34
C LYS A 641 -19.76 -21.52 -18.84
N PHE A 642 -20.73 -21.37 -17.95
CA PHE A 642 -22.02 -20.78 -18.29
C PHE A 642 -21.82 -19.31 -18.69
N PRO A 643 -22.22 -18.88 -19.91
CA PRO A 643 -22.04 -17.49 -20.35
C PRO A 643 -23.05 -16.59 -19.65
N LEU A 644 -22.57 -15.57 -18.94
CA LEU A 644 -23.40 -14.60 -18.24
C LEU A 644 -22.97 -13.18 -18.58
N GLN A 645 -23.89 -12.37 -19.10
CA GLN A 645 -23.70 -10.92 -19.19
C GLN A 645 -24.09 -10.31 -17.85
N PHE A 646 -23.14 -9.62 -17.22
CA PHE A 646 -23.33 -9.05 -15.89
C PHE A 646 -24.10 -7.73 -15.95
N VAL A 647 -23.84 -6.90 -16.95
CA VAL A 647 -24.51 -5.60 -17.08
C VAL A 647 -25.08 -5.43 -18.47
N SER A 648 -26.38 -5.14 -18.55
CA SER A 648 -27.05 -4.83 -19.80
C SER A 648 -26.79 -3.37 -20.20
N CYS A 649 -26.77 -3.10 -21.51
CA CYS A 649 -26.54 -1.74 -22.02
C CYS A 649 -27.47 -0.68 -21.39
N PRO A 650 -28.79 -0.92 -21.23
CA PRO A 650 -29.69 0.05 -20.59
C PRO A 650 -29.39 0.34 -19.11
N SER A 651 -28.71 -0.59 -18.42
CA SER A 651 -28.27 -0.37 -17.04
C SER A 651 -26.92 0.33 -16.95
N ALA A 652 -26.03 0.10 -17.90
CA ALA A 652 -24.73 0.76 -17.99
C ALA A 652 -24.83 2.21 -18.51
N ASP A 653 -25.84 2.53 -19.31
CA ASP A 653 -26.06 3.88 -19.83
C ASP A 653 -26.77 4.77 -18.79
N LEU A 654 -26.12 5.84 -18.35
CA LEU A 654 -26.74 6.85 -17.48
C LEU A 654 -27.70 7.78 -18.23
N GLY A 655 -27.60 7.85 -19.56
CA GLY A 655 -28.26 8.85 -20.40
C GLY A 655 -27.58 10.23 -20.38
N VAL A 656 -26.39 10.35 -19.78
CA VAL A 656 -25.57 11.57 -19.74
C VAL A 656 -24.11 11.25 -20.04
N GLY A 657 -23.43 12.16 -20.74
CA GLY A 657 -22.02 11.98 -21.12
C GLY A 657 -21.83 11.03 -22.31
N GLU A 658 -20.61 10.56 -22.49
CA GLU A 658 -20.24 9.64 -23.58
C GLU A 658 -20.51 8.19 -23.19
N PHE A 659 -21.04 7.39 -24.13
CA PHE A 659 -21.32 5.97 -23.90
C PHE A 659 -20.76 5.12 -25.04
N PHE A 660 -20.08 4.03 -24.68
CA PHE A 660 -19.40 3.13 -25.61
C PHE A 660 -19.70 1.66 -25.29
N GLN A 661 -20.04 0.88 -26.31
CA GLN A 661 -20.19 -0.57 -26.22
C GLN A 661 -18.91 -1.26 -26.66
N ILE A 662 -18.23 -1.94 -25.75
CA ILE A 662 -16.87 -2.47 -25.95
C ILE A 662 -16.95 -3.99 -26.16
N PRO A 663 -16.26 -4.56 -27.17
CA PRO A 663 -16.27 -5.99 -27.49
C PRO A 663 -15.48 -6.86 -26.50
N GLN A 664 -15.73 -6.69 -25.21
CA GLN A 664 -15.07 -7.37 -24.09
C GLN A 664 -16.09 -7.92 -23.10
N ASP A 665 -15.64 -8.88 -22.27
CA ASP A 665 -16.40 -9.40 -21.14
C ASP A 665 -16.27 -8.50 -19.89
N HIS A 666 -17.08 -8.75 -18.86
CA HIS A 666 -17.15 -7.93 -17.65
C HIS A 666 -15.83 -7.83 -16.87
N LEU A 667 -15.03 -8.90 -16.89
CA LEU A 667 -13.74 -8.95 -16.18
C LEU A 667 -12.61 -8.35 -17.01
N SER A 668 -12.75 -8.32 -18.34
CA SER A 668 -11.73 -7.88 -19.29
C SER A 668 -11.90 -6.41 -19.74
N ILE A 669 -13.09 -5.83 -19.61
CA ILE A 669 -13.39 -4.45 -20.02
C ILE A 669 -12.57 -3.38 -19.29
N CYS A 670 -12.08 -3.66 -18.09
CA CYS A 670 -11.22 -2.75 -17.30
C CYS A 670 -9.72 -3.07 -17.42
N LYS A 671 -9.36 -4.03 -18.27
CA LYS A 671 -7.99 -4.52 -18.51
C LYS A 671 -7.61 -4.22 -19.95
N PRO A 672 -7.03 -3.06 -20.25
CA PRO A 672 -6.56 -2.79 -21.60
C PRO A 672 -5.48 -3.80 -22.00
N ALA A 673 -5.44 -4.18 -23.28
CA ALA A 673 -4.47 -5.15 -23.79
C ALA A 673 -3.06 -4.56 -23.86
N SER A 674 -2.97 -3.29 -24.25
CA SER A 674 -1.74 -2.51 -24.43
C SER A 674 -2.06 -1.03 -24.21
N ARG A 675 -1.06 -0.15 -24.32
CA ARG A 675 -1.28 1.31 -24.39
C ARG A 675 -2.02 1.73 -25.66
N GLN A 676 -2.16 0.86 -26.66
CA GLN A 676 -2.94 1.12 -27.88
C GLN A 676 -4.42 0.74 -27.72
N SER A 677 -4.86 0.27 -26.56
CA SER A 677 -6.28 0.03 -26.31
C SER A 677 -7.06 1.34 -26.26
N PHE A 678 -8.19 1.37 -26.95
CA PHE A 678 -9.18 2.45 -26.93
C PHE A 678 -9.55 2.84 -25.51
N LEU A 679 -9.72 1.85 -24.62
CA LEU A 679 -10.06 2.07 -23.20
C LEU A 679 -9.01 2.92 -22.48
N TYR A 680 -7.72 2.66 -22.74
CA TYR A 680 -6.61 3.39 -22.16
C TYR A 680 -6.49 4.78 -22.78
N GLN A 681 -6.50 4.86 -24.12
CA GLN A 681 -6.38 6.11 -24.86
C GLN A 681 -7.54 7.06 -24.58
N LYS A 682 -8.75 6.54 -24.40
CA LYS A 682 -9.90 7.35 -24.02
C LYS A 682 -9.73 7.95 -22.64
N LEU A 683 -9.32 7.15 -21.64
CA LEU A 683 -8.97 7.67 -20.32
C LEU A 683 -7.89 8.74 -20.41
N LEU A 684 -6.81 8.47 -21.15
CA LEU A 684 -5.71 9.40 -21.33
C LEU A 684 -6.17 10.73 -21.94
N SER A 685 -7.06 10.69 -22.92
CA SER A 685 -7.64 11.88 -23.56
C SER A 685 -8.43 12.75 -22.57
N VAL A 686 -9.20 12.12 -21.67
CA VAL A 686 -9.96 12.81 -20.61
C VAL A 686 -9.00 13.44 -19.60
N LEU A 687 -7.98 12.70 -19.18
CA LEU A 687 -6.98 13.22 -18.23
C LEU A 687 -6.24 14.44 -18.80
N ARG A 688 -5.74 14.36 -20.05
CA ARG A 688 -5.04 15.48 -20.71
C ARG A 688 -5.91 16.73 -20.81
N ARG A 689 -7.19 16.57 -21.16
CA ARG A 689 -8.16 17.68 -21.25
C ARG A 689 -8.26 18.48 -19.95
N HIS A 690 -8.34 17.81 -18.80
CA HIS A 690 -8.49 18.45 -17.50
C HIS A 690 -7.18 18.95 -16.88
N VAL A 691 -6.05 18.38 -17.28
CA VAL A 691 -4.73 18.90 -16.91
C VAL A 691 -4.45 20.20 -17.66
N ASP A 692 -4.53 20.20 -18.99
CA ASP A 692 -4.05 21.30 -19.84
C ASP A 692 -4.94 22.55 -19.75
N SER A 693 -6.24 22.36 -19.54
CA SER A 693 -7.19 23.46 -19.33
C SER A 693 -6.79 24.35 -18.14
N ARG A 694 -6.15 23.78 -17.11
CA ARG A 694 -5.66 24.54 -15.95
C ARG A 694 -4.43 25.37 -16.26
N GLU A 695 -3.53 24.88 -17.11
CA GLU A 695 -2.36 25.66 -17.55
C GLU A 695 -2.80 26.89 -18.35
N LYS A 696 -3.74 26.70 -19.28
CA LYS A 696 -4.33 27.81 -20.04
C LYS A 696 -5.05 28.83 -19.16
N ALA A 697 -5.79 28.37 -18.14
CA ALA A 697 -6.47 29.24 -17.19
C ALA A 697 -5.48 30.05 -16.32
N ASN A 698 -4.41 29.43 -15.83
CA ASN A 698 -3.38 30.10 -15.04
C ASN A 698 -2.61 31.14 -15.85
N ILE A 699 -2.25 30.83 -17.10
CA ILE A 699 -1.59 31.77 -18.01
C ILE A 699 -2.51 32.95 -18.30
N SER A 700 -3.79 32.70 -18.61
CA SER A 700 -4.78 33.76 -18.84
C SER A 700 -4.96 34.68 -17.62
N TYR A 701 -5.02 34.11 -16.42
CA TYR A 701 -5.09 34.88 -15.18
C TYR A 701 -3.85 35.76 -14.97
N LEU A 702 -2.64 35.20 -15.15
CA LEU A 702 -1.40 35.95 -15.03
C LEU A 702 -1.29 37.07 -16.07
N VAL A 703 -1.67 36.81 -17.33
CA VAL A 703 -1.73 37.83 -18.38
C VAL A 703 -2.71 38.94 -17.99
N SER A 704 -3.90 38.61 -17.47
CA SER A 704 -4.88 39.60 -17.01
C SER A 704 -4.42 40.42 -15.80
N LEU A 705 -3.52 39.87 -14.98
CA LEU A 705 -2.94 40.56 -13.83
C LEU A 705 -1.82 41.50 -14.28
N PHE A 706 -1.02 41.06 -15.26
CA PHE A 706 -0.02 41.89 -15.92
C PHE A 706 -0.66 43.07 -16.66
N ASP A 707 -1.76 42.85 -17.40
CA ASP A 707 -2.53 43.88 -18.10
C ASP A 707 -3.25 44.87 -17.15
N LYS A 708 -3.32 44.56 -15.85
CA LYS A 708 -3.84 45.48 -14.81
C LYS A 708 -2.75 46.23 -14.07
N LEU A 709 -1.50 45.77 -14.16
CA LEU A 709 -0.34 46.35 -13.47
C LEU A 709 0.50 47.25 -14.40
N PHE A 710 0.32 47.14 -15.71
CA PHE A 710 0.85 48.01 -16.76
C PHE A 710 -0.31 48.65 -17.52
#